data_AF-A0A1G2WZT4-F1
#
_entry.id   AF-A0A1G2WZT4-F1
#
_cell.length_a   1.000
_cell.length_b   1.000
_cell.length_c   1.000
_cell.angle_alpha   90.00
_cell.angle_beta   90.00
_cell.angle_gamma   90.00
#
_symmetry.space_group_name_H-M   'P 1'
#
loop_
_entity.id
_entity.type
_entity.pdbx_description
1 polymer ?
#
loop_
_entity_poly.entity_id
_entity_poly.type
_entity_poly.pdbx_seq_one_letter_code
_entity_poly.pdbx_strand_id
1 'polypeptide(L)'
;MPGIRFKEDMDGYVGENIKDFRDGEDYGKRYKNTVKIEGEIEVDSVDEFIQVSSHEAEFRGKFYCESLGGKASMVIENGRFNLFSIDPDSGHRNMKYSFNFNTPGGKQYYFYGCKDIFNDKVCDLIEDMTTLFTRIYEGKDSSGKLYGSGIMYFRIKDITSIVNMIKSSEVIGTDDLLEKINTIGKFLGFFIGETWKTYAPGPRFFYKTNYENLVLSGKLRENGENKTREFFFFSGEHNKGFPWGDEETMSDVALLISDGNGDYIRFGITKRSLQGFLNVDLKGNKYTYIGELYQINEGHSLSFSEINSYKAGGNIEKVTAEINLELDTQAQERVDVTFKLIEDFEKIIPDKFKDMVTEILLGYFAEPYKVKVTKGSIKITSSTGETVYSTDQKGTFGEGELGKINNLKEPTMWYNYLCGIDPKAQTLYLKMDYGTLRDEREWYIKDLFDKKLGEIFKRDIKKNLILKKKFEKNPSVPAVVKDNLLTLVNDHYPTAVFLRRIVEIKNNGKTFYGLEEHIDAINMAPINSDKETTVAVFTYKDADKRYVKPPKIGDEKGRKLYEKKVLNIYNDKEKFDVLDKVIAGSAFFEVLEKALAKSNKGKEDFSIIIKPNFMFVYSTSDKTTYTDPTLVEHLVQRIYEKGYRNIKIAEARSTLSVFFEGRDVKNVASYVGFKEGGKYQIIDLSEDLEDYDYGGKLGKHFVNKDWKSADFRVSFAKNKTHSYALYTLAIKNIYGALPMEFKFKEYHCKRGNIYGTTMDYIKHFPIHFGFVDGVTGADGPFGIFADPYPQLTMTIIGGEDIVAVDWVGASKMGIEPMISVYMQEAVKIFGKPRIRLTGNGELYKFWANTPRIASWASHNILDYYTFGYPVYYLLSESDPRFPAKPATSEILTMFRPKLKFMREIFFKEPGQLPSVFHQALNKLFLLWQ
;
A
#
# COMPACT_ATOMS: atom_id res chain seq x y z
N MET A 1 27.82 -10.84 -32.51
CA MET A 1 26.76 -9.86 -32.80
C MET A 1 27.34 -8.46 -32.66
N PRO A 2 26.82 -7.45 -33.36
CA PRO A 2 27.36 -6.10 -33.29
C PRO A 2 27.25 -5.46 -31.90
N GLY A 3 28.28 -4.71 -31.52
CA GLY A 3 28.40 -3.97 -30.26
C GLY A 3 28.61 -2.47 -30.48
N ILE A 4 28.75 -1.70 -29.40
CA ILE A 4 28.99 -0.25 -29.47
C ILE A 4 30.04 0.19 -28.43
N ARG A 5 30.91 1.12 -28.82
CA ARG A 5 31.94 1.71 -27.97
C ARG A 5 31.89 3.24 -28.01
N PHE A 6 31.89 3.88 -26.86
CA PHE A 6 31.83 5.34 -26.75
C PHE A 6 32.60 5.89 -25.55
N LYS A 7 33.04 7.15 -25.70
CA LYS A 7 33.90 7.83 -24.72
C LYS A 7 33.09 8.72 -23.79
N GLU A 8 33.57 8.80 -22.56
CA GLU A 8 32.88 9.46 -21.47
C GLU A 8 33.88 10.10 -20.50
N ASP A 9 33.91 11.43 -20.49
CA ASP A 9 34.81 12.22 -19.65
C ASP A 9 34.03 12.92 -18.53
N MET A 10 34.58 12.86 -17.32
CA MET A 10 33.97 13.43 -16.11
C MET A 10 35.02 14.16 -15.27
N ASP A 11 34.62 15.25 -14.61
CA ASP A 11 35.48 15.93 -13.64
C ASP A 11 34.70 16.49 -12.46
N GLY A 12 35.35 16.62 -11.31
CA GLY A 12 34.72 17.09 -10.09
C GLY A 12 35.65 17.16 -8.89
N TYR A 13 35.08 17.01 -7.70
CA TYR A 13 35.78 17.21 -6.43
C TYR A 13 35.38 16.16 -5.40
N VAL A 14 36.35 15.73 -4.58
CA VAL A 14 36.16 14.74 -3.49
C VAL A 14 36.73 15.26 -2.18
N GLY A 15 36.04 14.98 -1.07
CA GLY A 15 36.48 15.29 0.28
C GLY A 15 36.94 14.05 1.04
N GLU A 16 38.10 14.14 1.68
CA GLU A 16 38.69 13.04 2.45
C GLU A 16 37.96 12.86 3.79
N ASN A 17 37.65 11.61 4.16
CA ASN A 17 36.93 11.21 5.36
C ASN A 17 35.53 11.86 5.53
N ILE A 18 34.90 12.28 4.43
CA ILE A 18 33.54 12.83 4.42
C ILE A 18 32.58 11.80 3.82
N LYS A 19 31.43 11.61 4.47
CA LYS A 19 30.39 10.65 4.06
C LYS A 19 29.33 11.27 3.14
N ASP A 20 28.97 12.53 3.38
CA ASP A 20 28.00 13.26 2.55
C ASP A 20 28.66 13.71 1.23
N PHE A 21 27.94 13.59 0.12
CA PHE A 21 28.49 13.88 -1.20
C PHE A 21 28.67 15.38 -1.44
N ARG A 22 27.73 16.22 -1.01
CA ARG A 22 27.78 17.67 -1.22
C ARG A 22 28.80 18.30 -0.30
N ASP A 23 28.87 17.88 0.96
CA ASP A 23 29.94 18.31 1.87
C ASP A 23 31.32 17.89 1.34
N GLY A 24 31.41 16.70 0.74
CA GLY A 24 32.63 16.19 0.12
C GLY A 24 33.07 17.01 -1.10
N GLU A 25 32.12 17.39 -1.95
CA GLU A 25 32.36 18.27 -3.10
C GLU A 25 32.84 19.66 -2.64
N ASP A 26 32.16 20.27 -1.67
CA ASP A 26 32.51 21.57 -1.10
C ASP A 26 33.89 21.57 -0.44
N TYR A 27 34.21 20.51 0.30
CA TYR A 27 35.56 20.31 0.83
C TYR A 27 36.58 20.22 -0.31
N GLY A 28 36.34 19.35 -1.29
CA GLY A 28 37.24 19.15 -2.42
C GLY A 28 37.49 20.44 -3.21
N LYS A 29 36.47 21.30 -3.37
CA LYS A 29 36.61 22.65 -3.94
C LYS A 29 37.51 23.54 -3.10
N ARG A 30 37.29 23.61 -1.78
CA ARG A 30 38.07 24.45 -0.86
C ARG A 30 39.55 24.03 -0.81
N TYR A 31 39.82 22.73 -0.83
CA TYR A 31 41.17 22.17 -0.73
C TYR A 31 41.78 21.77 -2.08
N LYS A 32 41.11 22.07 -3.20
CA LYS A 32 41.53 21.77 -4.57
C LYS A 32 41.83 20.29 -4.83
N ASN A 33 41.10 19.40 -4.16
CA ASN A 33 41.19 17.96 -4.42
C ASN A 33 40.30 17.59 -5.62
N THR A 34 40.85 17.77 -6.82
CA THR A 34 40.16 17.48 -8.07
C THR A 34 40.19 15.99 -8.38
N VAL A 35 39.10 15.51 -8.97
CA VAL A 35 39.00 14.17 -9.56
C VAL A 35 38.61 14.27 -11.03
N LYS A 36 39.13 13.36 -11.85
CA LYS A 36 38.81 13.28 -13.28
C LYS A 36 38.78 11.82 -13.73
N ILE A 37 37.82 11.49 -14.59
CA ILE A 37 37.77 10.22 -15.31
C ILE A 37 37.85 10.53 -16.80
N GLU A 38 38.74 9.81 -17.49
CA GLU A 38 38.77 9.71 -18.95
C GLU A 38 38.43 8.26 -19.29
N GLY A 39 37.17 8.00 -19.61
CA GLY A 39 36.59 6.66 -19.69
C GLY A 39 36.09 6.30 -21.08
N GLU A 40 35.99 4.99 -21.32
CA GLU A 40 35.39 4.39 -22.52
C GLU A 40 34.52 3.21 -22.07
N ILE A 41 33.28 3.18 -22.55
CA ILE A 41 32.31 2.12 -22.31
C ILE A 41 32.23 1.26 -23.56
N GLU A 42 32.32 -0.06 -23.39
CA GLU A 42 32.22 -1.05 -24.45
C GLU A 42 31.10 -2.05 -24.16
N VAL A 43 30.15 -2.14 -25.10
CA VAL A 43 29.05 -3.10 -25.10
C VAL A 43 29.31 -4.11 -26.21
N ASP A 44 29.60 -5.36 -25.85
CA ASP A 44 29.97 -6.42 -26.80
C ASP A 44 28.85 -6.77 -27.78
N SER A 45 27.61 -6.83 -27.30
CA SER A 45 26.42 -7.04 -28.12
C SER A 45 25.26 -6.18 -27.64
N VAL A 46 24.77 -5.29 -28.51
CA VAL A 46 23.60 -4.45 -28.19
C VAL A 46 22.35 -5.31 -27.99
N ASP A 47 22.18 -6.39 -28.78
CA ASP A 47 21.00 -7.25 -28.72
C ASP A 47 20.91 -8.07 -27.42
N GLU A 48 22.04 -8.53 -26.88
CA GLU A 48 22.09 -9.20 -25.57
C GLU A 48 21.96 -8.19 -24.44
N PHE A 49 22.67 -7.06 -24.55
CA PHE A 49 22.68 -6.00 -23.54
C PHE A 49 21.29 -5.48 -23.19
N ILE A 50 20.40 -5.30 -24.18
CA ILE A 50 19.02 -4.83 -23.97
C ILE A 50 18.05 -5.91 -23.45
N GLN A 51 18.46 -7.19 -23.49
CA GLN A 51 17.62 -8.31 -23.05
C GLN A 51 17.90 -8.69 -21.60
N VAL A 52 19.12 -8.50 -21.12
CA VAL A 52 19.50 -8.82 -19.74
C VAL A 52 19.10 -7.68 -18.79
N SER A 53 18.50 -8.01 -17.65
CA SER A 53 18.09 -7.02 -16.65
C SER A 53 19.28 -6.23 -16.07
N SER A 54 20.48 -6.83 -16.09
CA SER A 54 21.71 -6.23 -15.54
C SER A 54 22.23 -5.01 -16.32
N HIS A 55 21.99 -4.97 -17.65
CA HIS A 55 22.54 -4.00 -18.61
C HIS A 55 24.00 -3.63 -18.32
N GLU A 56 24.84 -4.64 -18.07
CA GLU A 56 26.25 -4.49 -17.73
C GLU A 56 27.11 -4.33 -18.99
N ALA A 57 28.09 -3.43 -18.92
CA ALA A 57 29.08 -3.18 -19.95
C ALA A 57 30.48 -3.03 -19.34
N GLU A 58 31.52 -3.19 -20.15
CA GLU A 58 32.88 -3.01 -19.70
C GLU A 58 33.24 -1.52 -19.66
N PHE A 59 33.96 -1.10 -18.61
CA PHE A 59 34.45 0.26 -18.45
C PHE A 59 35.97 0.28 -18.36
N ARG A 60 36.63 1.04 -19.23
CA ARG A 60 38.10 1.16 -19.29
C ARG A 60 38.49 2.63 -19.31
N GLY A 61 39.70 2.95 -18.86
CA GLY A 61 40.18 4.33 -18.92
C GLY A 61 41.23 4.69 -17.89
N LYS A 62 41.30 5.98 -17.59
CA LYS A 62 42.21 6.58 -16.61
C LYS A 62 41.43 7.38 -15.57
N PHE A 63 41.84 7.25 -14.32
CA PHE A 63 41.36 8.01 -13.18
C PHE A 63 42.45 8.93 -12.64
N TYR A 64 42.08 10.15 -12.29
CA TYR A 64 42.96 11.14 -11.69
C TYR A 64 42.33 11.60 -10.37
N CYS A 65 43.12 11.66 -9.30
CA CYS A 65 42.70 12.17 -8.01
C CYS A 65 43.89 12.83 -7.33
N GLU A 66 43.81 14.16 -7.11
CA GLU A 66 44.95 14.95 -6.64
C GLU A 66 45.46 14.45 -5.27
N SER A 67 44.56 14.12 -4.35
CA SER A 67 44.92 13.62 -3.00
C SER A 67 45.54 12.21 -2.98
N LEU A 68 45.32 11.38 -4.00
CA LEU A 68 45.81 9.98 -4.04
C LEU A 68 47.01 9.75 -4.97
N GLY A 69 47.04 10.46 -6.10
CA GLY A 69 48.06 10.28 -7.14
C GLY A 69 48.67 11.59 -7.64
N GLY A 70 48.31 12.74 -7.05
CA GLY A 70 48.63 14.05 -7.61
C GLY A 70 48.12 14.16 -9.05
N LYS A 71 48.99 14.62 -9.94
CA LYS A 71 48.70 14.74 -11.37
C LYS A 71 48.89 13.45 -12.18
N ALA A 72 49.32 12.35 -11.55
CA ALA A 72 49.54 11.10 -12.26
C ALA A 72 48.20 10.42 -12.59
N SER A 73 48.09 9.88 -13.82
CA SER A 73 46.96 9.04 -14.20
C SER A 73 47.08 7.66 -13.54
N MET A 74 45.99 7.16 -12.99
CA MET A 74 45.86 5.79 -12.48
C MET A 74 45.01 4.98 -13.46
N VAL A 75 45.45 3.78 -13.82
CA VAL A 75 44.74 2.92 -14.78
C VAL A 75 43.52 2.32 -14.10
N ILE A 76 42.38 2.34 -14.81
CA ILE A 76 41.15 1.66 -14.40
C ILE A 76 41.35 0.15 -14.61
N GLU A 77 41.19 -0.62 -13.54
CA GLU A 77 41.22 -2.09 -13.53
C GLU A 77 39.83 -2.62 -13.16
N ASN A 78 39.41 -3.75 -13.74
CA ASN A 78 38.10 -4.39 -13.47
C ASN A 78 36.90 -3.44 -13.60
N GLY A 79 36.93 -2.51 -14.55
CA GLY A 79 35.88 -1.51 -14.65
C GLY A 79 34.57 -2.07 -15.19
N ARG A 80 33.47 -1.63 -14.57
CA ARG A 80 32.10 -2.02 -14.88
C ARG A 80 31.20 -0.79 -14.96
N PHE A 81 30.30 -0.82 -15.94
CA PHE A 81 29.21 0.13 -16.11
C PHE A 81 27.88 -0.62 -16.13
N ASN A 82 26.88 -0.14 -15.40
CA ASN A 82 25.51 -0.66 -15.48
C ASN A 82 24.55 0.48 -15.84
N LEU A 83 23.79 0.30 -16.92
CA LEU A 83 22.83 1.28 -17.39
C LEU A 83 21.43 1.00 -16.79
N PHE A 84 20.85 1.99 -16.11
CA PHE A 84 19.51 1.91 -15.50
C PHE A 84 19.29 0.77 -14.51
N SER A 85 20.33 0.38 -13.76
CA SER A 85 20.21 -0.56 -12.65
C SER A 85 19.24 -0.04 -11.59
N ILE A 86 18.40 -0.88 -11.02
CA ILE A 86 17.43 -0.42 -10.00
C ILE A 86 18.13 -0.38 -8.64
N ASP A 87 17.96 0.71 -7.91
CA ASP A 87 18.32 0.78 -6.50
C ASP A 87 17.34 -0.09 -5.69
N PRO A 88 17.81 -1.11 -4.94
CA PRO A 88 16.93 -1.97 -4.18
C PRO A 88 16.17 -1.25 -3.06
N ASP A 89 16.75 -0.17 -2.52
CA ASP A 89 16.19 0.56 -1.38
C ASP A 89 15.23 1.66 -1.85
N SER A 90 15.63 2.47 -2.84
CA SER A 90 14.80 3.58 -3.33
C SER A 90 13.89 3.22 -4.51
N GLY A 91 14.20 2.17 -5.29
CA GLY A 91 13.50 1.87 -6.55
C GLY A 91 13.82 2.84 -7.70
N HIS A 92 14.77 3.76 -7.47
CA HIS A 92 15.26 4.67 -8.49
C HIS A 92 16.11 3.91 -9.50
N ARG A 93 16.22 4.44 -10.72
CA ARG A 93 17.14 3.90 -11.70
C ARG A 93 18.48 4.58 -11.52
N ASN A 94 19.54 3.80 -11.55
CA ASN A 94 20.89 4.25 -11.31
C ASN A 94 21.77 3.89 -12.51
N MET A 95 22.62 4.82 -12.93
CA MET A 95 23.77 4.50 -13.78
C MET A 95 24.98 4.31 -12.87
N LYS A 96 25.48 3.08 -12.78
CA LYS A 96 26.54 2.72 -11.83
C LYS A 96 27.87 2.56 -12.55
N TYR A 97 28.91 3.08 -11.92
CA TYR A 97 30.30 2.98 -12.34
C TYR A 97 31.09 2.37 -11.19
N SER A 98 31.87 1.33 -11.46
CA SER A 98 32.77 0.77 -10.46
C SER A 98 34.06 0.29 -11.09
N PHE A 99 35.17 0.46 -10.37
CA PHE A 99 36.48 -0.02 -10.81
C PHE A 99 37.50 -0.01 -9.67
N ASN A 100 38.56 -0.77 -9.85
CA ASN A 100 39.76 -0.69 -9.04
C ASN A 100 40.80 0.22 -9.69
N PHE A 101 41.67 0.80 -8.87
CA PHE A 101 42.85 1.51 -9.35
C PHE A 101 43.97 1.45 -8.30
N ASN A 102 45.21 1.56 -8.77
CA ASN A 102 46.40 1.58 -7.91
C ASN A 102 47.04 2.96 -7.93
N THR A 103 47.37 3.50 -6.76
CA THR A 103 48.12 4.76 -6.66
C THR A 103 49.58 4.56 -7.10
N PRO A 104 50.33 5.64 -7.40
CA PRO A 104 51.76 5.53 -7.70
C PRO A 104 52.59 4.84 -6.59
N GLY A 105 52.10 4.83 -5.35
CA GLY A 105 52.69 4.10 -4.22
C GLY A 105 52.30 2.61 -4.14
N GLY A 106 51.55 2.08 -5.10
CA GLY A 106 51.13 0.68 -5.16
C GLY A 106 49.96 0.31 -4.24
N LYS A 107 49.31 1.28 -3.59
CA LYS A 107 48.13 1.03 -2.75
C LYS A 107 46.87 0.96 -3.63
N GLN A 108 46.10 -0.10 -3.45
CA GLN A 108 44.87 -0.34 -4.20
C GLN A 108 43.66 0.34 -3.55
N TYR A 109 42.80 0.89 -4.40
CA TYR A 109 41.53 1.51 -4.03
C TYR A 109 40.40 1.02 -4.92
N TYR A 110 39.18 1.19 -4.43
CA TYR A 110 37.94 0.91 -5.14
C TYR A 110 37.13 2.19 -5.31
N PHE A 111 36.72 2.46 -6.55
CA PHE A 111 35.85 3.57 -6.91
C PHE A 111 34.42 3.07 -7.08
N TYR A 112 33.47 3.84 -6.57
CA TYR A 112 32.05 3.66 -6.82
C TYR A 112 31.40 4.99 -7.17
N GLY A 113 30.76 5.06 -8.33
CA GLY A 113 29.99 6.21 -8.80
C GLY A 113 28.56 5.82 -9.13
N CYS A 114 27.60 6.67 -8.80
CA CYS A 114 26.20 6.46 -9.09
C CYS A 114 25.54 7.76 -9.57
N LYS A 115 24.89 7.72 -10.73
CA LYS A 115 23.92 8.75 -11.15
C LYS A 115 22.53 8.29 -10.73
N ASP A 116 21.81 9.09 -9.98
CA ASP A 116 20.43 8.82 -9.57
C ASP A 116 19.48 9.39 -10.63
N ILE A 117 18.69 8.53 -11.26
CA ILE A 117 17.79 8.86 -12.38
C ILE A 117 16.35 8.80 -11.85
N PHE A 118 15.85 9.93 -11.33
CA PHE A 118 14.56 10.05 -10.67
C PHE A 118 13.86 11.40 -10.96
N ASN A 119 12.57 11.38 -11.27
CA ASN A 119 11.82 12.60 -11.61
C ASN A 119 11.13 13.19 -10.37
N ASP A 120 11.69 14.25 -9.78
CA ASP A 120 11.10 14.96 -8.63
C ASP A 120 10.32 16.24 -9.03
N LYS A 121 10.69 16.88 -10.16
CA LYS A 121 10.15 18.14 -10.72
C LYS A 121 10.22 18.20 -12.26
N VAL A 122 9.51 19.17 -12.83
CA VAL A 122 9.30 19.37 -14.29
C VAL A 122 10.60 19.60 -15.11
N CYS A 123 11.78 19.83 -14.50
CA CYS A 123 13.04 20.10 -15.21
C CYS A 123 14.29 19.38 -14.61
N ASP A 124 14.22 18.11 -14.21
CA ASP A 124 15.36 17.40 -13.55
C ASP A 124 16.29 16.58 -14.49
N LEU A 125 15.84 16.22 -15.69
CA LEU A 125 16.52 15.21 -16.52
C LEU A 125 18.01 15.49 -16.82
N ILE A 126 18.40 16.74 -17.05
CA ILE A 126 19.79 17.05 -17.42
C ILE A 126 20.70 16.95 -16.20
N GLU A 127 20.25 17.39 -15.03
CA GLU A 127 21.03 17.35 -13.79
C GLU A 127 21.32 15.89 -13.38
N ASP A 128 20.30 15.04 -13.43
CA ASP A 128 20.40 13.61 -13.11
C ASP A 128 21.32 12.86 -14.07
N MET A 129 21.28 13.19 -15.37
CA MET A 129 22.11 12.53 -16.38
C MET A 129 23.58 13.00 -16.34
N THR A 130 23.85 14.14 -15.72
CA THR A 130 25.19 14.75 -15.70
C THR A 130 25.91 14.66 -14.35
N THR A 131 25.20 14.34 -13.27
CA THR A 131 25.74 14.35 -11.90
C THR A 131 26.07 12.92 -11.44
N LEU A 132 27.34 12.66 -11.09
CA LEU A 132 27.82 11.38 -10.57
C LEU A 132 28.22 11.51 -9.09
N PHE A 133 27.43 10.94 -8.20
CA PHE A 133 27.75 10.82 -6.78
C PHE A 133 28.80 9.74 -6.57
N THR A 134 29.93 10.11 -5.98
CA THR A 134 31.15 9.31 -6.00
C THR A 134 31.65 8.97 -4.60
N ARG A 135 32.14 7.75 -4.41
CA ARG A 135 32.87 7.30 -3.23
C ARG A 135 34.15 6.56 -3.62
N ILE A 136 35.16 6.70 -2.78
CA ILE A 136 36.43 5.98 -2.88
C ILE A 136 36.65 5.21 -1.58
N TYR A 137 37.01 3.94 -1.69
CA TYR A 137 37.26 3.03 -0.57
C TYR A 137 38.68 2.49 -0.65
N GLU A 138 39.31 2.27 0.50
CA GLU A 138 40.58 1.57 0.58
C GLU A 138 40.40 0.06 0.34
N GLY A 139 41.16 -0.53 -0.58
CA GLY A 139 41.11 -1.97 -0.85
C GLY A 139 40.38 -2.34 -2.15
N LYS A 140 39.80 -3.55 -2.17
CA LYS A 140 39.29 -4.18 -3.40
C LYS A 140 37.83 -3.87 -3.71
N ASP A 141 37.03 -3.53 -2.71
CA ASP A 141 35.58 -3.33 -2.84
C ASP A 141 35.07 -2.32 -1.79
N SER A 142 33.74 -2.14 -1.73
CA SER A 142 33.06 -1.20 -0.84
C SER A 142 32.99 -1.63 0.63
N SER A 143 33.46 -2.83 1.00
CA SER A 143 33.61 -3.24 2.41
C SER A 143 34.80 -2.58 3.10
N GLY A 144 35.72 -2.01 2.31
CA GLY A 144 36.88 -1.28 2.78
C GLY A 144 36.55 0.03 3.50
N LYS A 145 37.55 0.64 4.14
CA LYS A 145 37.39 1.93 4.81
C LYS A 145 37.08 3.01 3.75
N LEU A 146 36.04 3.81 3.98
CA LEU A 146 35.75 4.97 3.15
C LEU A 146 36.92 5.98 3.21
N TYR A 147 37.56 6.22 2.07
CA TYR A 147 38.59 7.25 1.91
C TYR A 147 37.96 8.63 1.75
N GLY A 148 36.91 8.75 0.93
CA GLY A 148 36.23 10.02 0.70
C GLY A 148 35.02 9.92 -0.22
N SER A 149 34.21 10.98 -0.22
CA SER A 149 33.01 11.12 -1.06
C SER A 149 33.01 12.46 -1.78
N GLY A 150 32.29 12.56 -2.90
CA GLY A 150 32.19 13.80 -3.67
C GLY A 150 31.26 13.69 -4.87
N ILE A 151 31.33 14.68 -5.76
CA ILE A 151 30.47 14.78 -6.94
C ILE A 151 31.35 15.05 -8.16
N MET A 152 31.08 14.32 -9.24
CA MET A 152 31.67 14.53 -10.56
C MET A 152 30.57 14.92 -11.56
N TYR A 153 30.90 15.78 -12.51
CA TYR A 153 29.99 16.22 -13.56
C TYR A 153 30.48 15.81 -14.93
N PHE A 154 29.50 15.57 -15.78
CA PHE A 154 29.67 15.35 -17.20
C PHE A 154 29.76 16.64 -17.97
N ARG A 155 30.66 16.68 -18.96
CA ARG A 155 30.79 17.81 -19.89
C ARG A 155 29.77 17.72 -21.03
N ILE A 156 28.48 17.70 -20.69
CA ILE A 156 27.39 17.63 -21.65
C ILE A 156 26.37 18.73 -21.34
N LYS A 157 25.90 19.45 -22.37
CA LYS A 157 25.02 20.63 -22.20
C LYS A 157 23.53 20.29 -22.24
N ASP A 158 23.14 19.25 -22.97
CA ASP A 158 21.75 18.86 -23.19
C ASP A 158 21.62 17.40 -23.67
N ILE A 159 20.38 16.92 -23.79
CA ILE A 159 20.08 15.57 -24.28
C ILE A 159 20.51 15.36 -25.75
N THR A 160 20.49 16.42 -26.57
CA THR A 160 20.93 16.39 -27.97
C THR A 160 22.40 16.01 -28.07
N SER A 161 23.21 16.51 -27.14
CA SER A 161 24.63 16.22 -27.04
C SER A 161 24.91 14.75 -26.69
N ILE A 162 24.08 14.13 -25.82
CA ILE A 162 24.15 12.69 -25.53
C ILE A 162 23.78 11.86 -26.78
N VAL A 163 22.69 12.23 -27.45
CA VAL A 163 22.27 11.56 -28.69
C VAL A 163 23.36 11.65 -29.77
N ASN A 164 24.02 12.80 -29.90
CA ASN A 164 25.11 12.98 -30.84
C ASN A 164 26.34 12.15 -30.47
N MET A 165 26.68 12.05 -29.18
CA MET A 165 27.76 11.18 -28.69
C MET A 165 27.51 9.71 -29.07
N ILE A 166 26.30 9.20 -28.82
CA ILE A 166 25.89 7.82 -29.19
C ILE A 166 25.92 7.62 -30.71
N LYS A 167 25.45 8.61 -31.49
CA LYS A 167 25.52 8.54 -32.96
C LYS A 167 26.95 8.55 -33.50
N SER A 168 27.88 9.19 -32.80
CA SER A 168 29.30 9.23 -33.15
C SER A 168 30.11 8.05 -32.62
N SER A 169 29.46 7.08 -31.98
CA SER A 169 30.11 5.92 -31.37
C SER A 169 30.67 4.96 -32.42
N GLU A 170 31.72 4.23 -32.04
CA GLU A 170 32.27 3.16 -32.85
C GLU A 170 31.38 1.92 -32.72
N VAL A 171 30.92 1.37 -33.85
CA VAL A 171 30.25 0.07 -33.86
C VAL A 171 31.30 -1.01 -34.08
N ILE A 172 31.33 -1.97 -33.17
CA ILE A 172 32.28 -3.09 -33.18
C ILE A 172 31.59 -4.39 -33.61
N GLY A 173 32.34 -5.36 -34.13
CA GLY A 173 31.82 -6.68 -34.49
C GLY A 173 31.04 -6.77 -35.81
N THR A 174 30.99 -5.70 -36.62
CA THR A 174 30.49 -5.72 -38.00
C THR A 174 31.13 -4.61 -38.85
N ASP A 175 31.30 -4.87 -40.15
CA ASP A 175 31.74 -3.87 -41.14
C ASP A 175 30.59 -3.37 -42.03
N ASP A 176 29.40 -3.98 -41.94
CA ASP A 176 28.26 -3.62 -42.77
C ASP A 176 27.60 -2.29 -42.34
N LEU A 177 27.41 -1.40 -43.30
CA LEU A 177 26.94 -0.04 -43.03
C LEU A 177 25.49 0.01 -42.51
N LEU A 178 24.63 -0.89 -43.00
CA LEU A 178 23.23 -0.96 -42.58
C LEU A 178 23.12 -1.54 -41.17
N GLU A 179 23.90 -2.56 -40.87
CA GLU A 179 23.97 -3.18 -39.55
C GLU A 179 24.55 -2.24 -38.49
N LYS A 180 25.53 -1.40 -38.88
CA LYS A 180 26.03 -0.30 -38.03
C LYS A 180 24.95 0.70 -37.67
N ILE A 181 24.20 1.19 -38.66
CA ILE A 181 23.09 2.14 -38.43
C ILE A 181 22.01 1.51 -37.55
N ASN A 182 21.67 0.23 -37.80
CA ASN A 182 20.66 -0.49 -37.01
C ASN A 182 21.09 -0.68 -35.55
N THR A 183 22.36 -1.04 -35.31
CA THR A 183 22.92 -1.25 -33.97
C THR A 183 22.89 0.04 -33.13
N ILE A 184 23.32 1.15 -33.73
CA ILE A 184 23.20 2.48 -33.11
C ILE A 184 21.73 2.82 -32.85
N GLY A 185 20.84 2.56 -33.82
CA GLY A 185 19.40 2.81 -33.69
C GLY A 185 18.75 2.02 -32.56
N LYS A 186 19.10 0.74 -32.38
CA LYS A 186 18.61 -0.12 -31.28
C LYS A 186 19.06 0.39 -29.92
N PHE A 187 20.36 0.66 -29.75
CA PHE A 187 20.89 1.16 -28.48
C PHE A 187 20.32 2.53 -28.14
N LEU A 188 20.26 3.44 -29.11
CA LEU A 188 19.68 4.77 -28.93
C LEU A 188 18.17 4.69 -28.60
N GLY A 189 17.43 3.81 -29.28
CA GLY A 189 16.01 3.57 -29.02
C GLY A 189 15.76 3.03 -27.62
N PHE A 190 16.60 2.11 -27.14
CA PHE A 190 16.57 1.62 -25.76
C PHE A 190 16.87 2.74 -24.75
N PHE A 191 18.00 3.44 -24.92
CA PHE A 191 18.44 4.51 -24.01
C PHE A 191 17.40 5.65 -23.91
N ILE A 192 16.92 6.15 -25.06
CA ILE A 192 15.86 7.16 -25.11
C ILE A 192 14.58 6.59 -24.51
N GLY A 193 14.18 5.37 -24.86
CA GLY A 193 12.97 4.73 -24.35
C GLY A 193 12.93 4.65 -22.82
N GLU A 194 14.00 4.17 -22.19
CA GLU A 194 14.09 4.07 -20.72
C GLU A 194 14.19 5.44 -20.03
N THR A 195 14.87 6.41 -20.66
CA THR A 195 14.92 7.80 -20.17
C THR A 195 13.54 8.47 -20.23
N TRP A 196 12.83 8.34 -21.35
CA TRP A 196 11.46 8.87 -21.52
C TRP A 196 10.47 8.19 -20.57
N LYS A 197 10.61 6.88 -20.32
CA LYS A 197 9.86 6.16 -19.27
C LYS A 197 10.11 6.69 -17.86
N THR A 198 11.16 7.49 -17.63
CA THR A 198 11.44 8.09 -16.32
C THR A 198 10.96 9.54 -16.26
N TYR A 199 11.18 10.34 -17.31
CA TYR A 199 10.98 11.81 -17.26
C TYR A 199 9.85 12.40 -18.12
N ALA A 200 9.10 11.62 -18.91
CA ALA A 200 8.03 12.18 -19.74
C ALA A 200 7.00 12.96 -18.89
N PRO A 201 6.84 14.29 -19.09
CA PRO A 201 5.84 15.07 -18.37
C PRO A 201 4.44 14.83 -18.97
N GLY A 202 3.50 14.44 -18.12
CA GLY A 202 2.08 14.31 -18.45
C GLY A 202 1.42 13.09 -17.80
N PRO A 203 0.07 13.03 -17.76
CA PRO A 203 -0.62 11.81 -17.36
C PRO A 203 -0.26 10.70 -18.35
N ARG A 204 0.54 9.72 -17.89
CA ARG A 204 0.84 8.50 -18.66
C ARG A 204 -0.45 7.72 -18.81
N PHE A 205 -1.20 7.99 -19.88
CA PHE A 205 -2.46 7.31 -20.13
C PHE A 205 -2.24 5.80 -20.35
N PHE A 206 -1.03 5.41 -20.79
CA PHE A 206 -0.63 4.02 -21.04
C PHE A 206 0.63 3.65 -20.26
N TYR A 207 0.74 2.37 -19.88
CA TYR A 207 1.98 1.75 -19.46
C TYR A 207 2.24 0.47 -20.26
N LYS A 208 3.53 0.16 -20.40
CA LYS A 208 4.03 -1.10 -20.92
C LYS A 208 5.03 -1.67 -19.92
N THR A 209 4.76 -2.87 -19.44
CA THR A 209 5.66 -3.60 -18.54
C THR A 209 5.95 -4.98 -19.10
N ASN A 210 7.11 -5.53 -18.72
CA ASN A 210 7.48 -6.90 -18.98
C ASN A 210 7.84 -7.57 -17.66
N TYR A 211 7.67 -8.88 -17.58
CA TYR A 211 8.12 -9.67 -16.44
C TYR A 211 8.54 -11.06 -16.90
N GLU A 212 9.34 -11.70 -16.07
CA GLU A 212 9.82 -13.05 -16.27
C GLU A 212 9.59 -13.85 -15.00
N ASN A 213 9.08 -15.06 -15.15
CA ASN A 213 8.72 -15.90 -14.01
C ASN A 213 9.09 -17.36 -14.27
N LEU A 214 9.55 -18.05 -13.23
CA LEU A 214 9.83 -19.48 -13.21
C LEU A 214 9.16 -20.10 -12.00
N VAL A 215 8.41 -21.17 -12.23
CA VAL A 215 7.73 -21.95 -11.19
C VAL A 215 8.06 -23.42 -11.38
N LEU A 216 8.47 -24.10 -10.31
CA LEU A 216 8.83 -25.52 -10.32
C LEU A 216 8.18 -26.26 -9.16
N SER A 217 7.75 -27.50 -9.44
CA SER A 217 7.24 -28.43 -8.45
C SER A 217 7.90 -29.79 -8.68
N GLY A 218 8.30 -30.46 -7.60
CA GLY A 218 8.94 -31.76 -7.73
C GLY A 218 9.60 -32.23 -6.45
N LYS A 219 10.75 -32.87 -6.61
CA LYS A 219 11.45 -33.57 -5.55
C LYS A 219 12.92 -33.16 -5.43
N LEU A 220 13.39 -33.00 -4.19
CA LEU A 220 14.79 -32.75 -3.83
C LEU A 220 15.37 -33.92 -3.05
N ARG A 221 16.68 -34.10 -3.12
CA ARG A 221 17.47 -34.98 -2.26
C ARG A 221 18.53 -34.17 -1.54
N GLU A 222 18.55 -34.27 -0.22
CA GLU A 222 19.55 -33.65 0.62
C GLU A 222 20.87 -34.46 0.57
N ASN A 223 22.00 -33.79 0.34
CA ASN A 223 23.29 -34.45 0.27
C ASN A 223 23.63 -35.09 1.62
N GLY A 224 23.88 -36.39 1.62
CA GLY A 224 24.15 -37.18 2.84
C GLY A 224 22.92 -37.92 3.38
N GLU A 225 21.72 -37.59 2.92
CA GLU A 225 20.51 -38.36 3.20
C GLU A 225 20.00 -39.11 1.96
N ASN A 226 19.43 -40.30 2.15
CA ASN A 226 18.80 -41.05 1.06
C ASN A 226 17.30 -40.73 0.90
N LYS A 227 16.80 -39.71 1.61
CA LYS A 227 15.39 -39.33 1.63
C LYS A 227 15.11 -38.28 0.55
N THR A 228 13.95 -38.40 -0.07
CA THR A 228 13.45 -37.45 -1.07
C THR A 228 12.38 -36.57 -0.43
N ARG A 229 12.49 -35.25 -0.59
CA ARG A 229 11.56 -34.25 -0.06
C ARG A 229 10.79 -33.61 -1.21
N GLU A 230 9.49 -33.43 -1.07
CA GLU A 230 8.71 -32.62 -2.04
C GLU A 230 9.11 -31.14 -1.89
N PHE A 231 9.15 -30.41 -3.00
CA PHE A 231 9.40 -28.98 -2.98
C PHE A 231 8.53 -28.23 -3.98
N PHE A 232 8.30 -26.96 -3.69
CA PHE A 232 7.74 -25.99 -4.62
C PHE A 232 8.60 -24.73 -4.61
N PHE A 233 8.82 -24.17 -5.78
CA PHE A 233 9.74 -23.06 -5.97
C PHE A 233 9.13 -22.08 -6.97
N PHE A 234 9.26 -20.79 -6.69
CA PHE A 234 9.05 -19.76 -7.70
C PHE A 234 10.07 -18.65 -7.58
N SER A 235 10.35 -17.98 -8.70
CA SER A 235 11.15 -16.78 -8.75
C SER A 235 10.80 -15.98 -10.00
N GLY A 236 10.74 -14.66 -9.87
CA GLY A 236 10.56 -13.79 -11.03
C GLY A 236 11.18 -12.41 -10.88
N GLU A 237 11.29 -11.74 -12.03
CA GLU A 237 11.65 -10.33 -12.16
C GLU A 237 10.50 -9.58 -12.84
N HIS A 238 10.00 -8.52 -12.20
CA HIS A 238 8.84 -7.76 -12.65
C HIS A 238 9.20 -6.28 -12.77
N ASN A 239 9.06 -5.74 -13.98
CA ASN A 239 9.38 -4.34 -14.26
C ASN A 239 8.26 -3.39 -13.83
N LYS A 240 8.61 -2.09 -13.79
CA LYS A 240 7.68 -0.98 -13.49
C LYS A 240 6.41 -1.10 -14.30
N GLY A 241 5.27 -0.93 -13.65
CA GLY A 241 3.94 -1.10 -14.21
C GLY A 241 3.33 -2.47 -13.96
N PHE A 242 4.09 -3.46 -13.48
CA PHE A 242 3.51 -4.76 -13.12
C PHE A 242 3.00 -4.74 -11.66
N PRO A 243 1.83 -5.33 -11.37
CA PRO A 243 0.90 -5.98 -12.31
C PRO A 243 -0.10 -5.01 -12.96
N TRP A 244 -0.27 -3.80 -12.41
CA TRP A 244 -1.44 -2.97 -12.71
C TRP A 244 -1.18 -1.50 -13.07
N GLY A 245 0.07 -1.06 -13.16
CA GLY A 245 0.44 0.29 -13.64
C GLY A 245 1.21 1.16 -12.65
N ASP A 246 1.55 0.62 -11.47
CA ASP A 246 2.35 1.31 -10.45
C ASP A 246 3.81 1.47 -10.88
N GLU A 247 4.50 2.46 -10.31
CA GLU A 247 5.89 2.78 -10.67
C GLU A 247 6.92 1.93 -9.90
N GLU A 248 6.47 1.01 -9.04
CA GLU A 248 7.30 0.08 -8.26
C GLU A 248 7.74 -1.12 -9.11
N THR A 249 8.90 -1.70 -8.75
CA THR A 249 9.39 -2.97 -9.31
C THR A 249 9.39 -4.05 -8.26
N MET A 250 9.54 -5.31 -8.69
CA MET A 250 9.64 -6.43 -7.77
C MET A 250 10.42 -7.58 -8.36
N SER A 251 11.35 -8.12 -7.58
CA SER A 251 12.00 -9.40 -7.83
C SER A 251 11.92 -10.26 -6.58
N ASP A 252 11.71 -11.55 -6.76
CA ASP A 252 11.54 -12.47 -5.64
C ASP A 252 12.09 -13.86 -5.89
N VAL A 253 12.27 -14.57 -4.78
CA VAL A 253 12.60 -15.99 -4.75
C VAL A 253 11.88 -16.61 -3.56
N ALA A 254 11.13 -17.69 -3.79
CA ALA A 254 10.48 -18.45 -2.74
C ALA A 254 10.74 -19.95 -2.91
N LEU A 255 11.01 -20.62 -1.79
CA LEU A 255 11.28 -22.04 -1.75
C LEU A 255 10.57 -22.68 -0.55
N LEU A 256 9.71 -23.65 -0.84
CA LEU A 256 9.02 -24.48 0.13
C LEU A 256 9.54 -25.91 0.02
N ILE A 257 10.06 -26.48 1.11
CA ILE A 257 10.56 -27.85 1.17
C ILE A 257 9.80 -28.60 2.26
N SER A 258 9.30 -29.80 1.99
CA SER A 258 8.69 -30.63 3.04
C SER A 258 9.74 -31.09 4.06
N ASP A 259 9.41 -30.98 5.35
CA ASP A 259 10.27 -31.42 6.45
C ASP A 259 10.26 -32.96 6.66
N GLY A 260 9.27 -33.65 6.07
CA GLY A 260 9.04 -35.09 6.19
C GLY A 260 8.10 -35.50 7.34
N ASN A 261 7.69 -34.58 8.21
CA ASN A 261 6.79 -34.79 9.35
C ASN A 261 5.40 -34.16 9.16
N GLY A 262 5.11 -33.63 7.96
CA GLY A 262 3.84 -32.99 7.63
C GLY A 262 3.87 -31.46 7.73
N ASP A 263 5.04 -30.86 7.98
CA ASP A 263 5.27 -29.43 7.91
C ASP A 263 6.29 -29.10 6.80
N TYR A 264 6.74 -27.84 6.77
CA TYR A 264 7.56 -27.28 5.72
C TYR A 264 8.66 -26.37 6.26
N ILE A 265 9.79 -26.42 5.58
CA ILE A 265 10.85 -25.42 5.67
C ILE A 265 10.56 -24.37 4.59
N ARG A 266 10.51 -23.10 5.00
CA ARG A 266 10.03 -21.98 4.18
C ARG A 266 11.13 -20.94 4.04
N PHE A 267 11.51 -20.64 2.81
CA PHE A 267 12.46 -19.57 2.50
C PHE A 267 11.84 -18.59 1.52
N GLY A 268 12.13 -17.31 1.72
CA GLY A 268 11.60 -16.26 0.87
C GLY A 268 12.48 -15.02 0.84
N ILE A 269 12.39 -14.28 -0.26
CA ILE A 269 12.81 -12.88 -0.34
C ILE A 269 11.91 -12.19 -1.37
N THR A 270 11.51 -10.97 -1.06
CA THR A 270 11.00 -10.02 -2.05
C THR A 270 11.75 -8.71 -1.87
N LYS A 271 12.19 -8.12 -2.99
CA LYS A 271 12.83 -6.81 -3.05
C LYS A 271 12.35 -6.07 -4.30
N ARG A 272 12.57 -4.76 -4.35
CA ARG A 272 12.34 -3.99 -5.59
C ARG A 272 13.17 -4.51 -6.74
N SER A 273 14.37 -4.99 -6.44
CA SER A 273 15.24 -5.63 -7.41
C SER A 273 16.19 -6.60 -6.72
N LEU A 274 16.40 -7.76 -7.35
CA LEU A 274 17.45 -8.73 -7.04
C LEU A 274 18.52 -8.75 -8.15
N GLN A 275 18.59 -7.68 -8.95
CA GLN A 275 19.55 -7.54 -10.06
C GLN A 275 20.99 -7.80 -9.57
N GLY A 276 21.71 -8.64 -10.32
CA GLY A 276 23.07 -9.08 -9.98
C GLY A 276 23.13 -10.30 -9.05
N PHE A 277 22.04 -10.61 -8.35
CA PHE A 277 21.89 -11.82 -7.54
C PHE A 277 20.99 -12.86 -8.18
N LEU A 278 20.01 -12.42 -8.99
CA LEU A 278 19.04 -13.25 -9.69
C LEU A 278 19.25 -13.15 -11.21
N ASN A 279 19.19 -14.29 -11.91
CA ASN A 279 19.12 -14.37 -13.36
C ASN A 279 18.13 -15.49 -13.76
N VAL A 280 17.02 -15.10 -14.38
CA VAL A 280 16.03 -16.01 -14.97
C VAL A 280 16.24 -15.98 -16.47
N ASP A 281 16.83 -17.02 -17.06
CA ASP A 281 17.11 -17.07 -18.50
C ASP A 281 16.42 -18.28 -19.14
N LEU A 282 15.12 -18.11 -19.43
CA LEU A 282 14.31 -19.17 -20.02
C LEU A 282 14.77 -19.53 -21.44
N LYS A 283 15.26 -18.55 -22.22
CA LYS A 283 15.72 -18.78 -23.61
C LYS A 283 17.10 -19.45 -23.65
N GLY A 284 17.99 -19.09 -22.73
CA GLY A 284 19.29 -19.71 -22.53
C GLY A 284 19.27 -20.96 -21.67
N ASN A 285 18.08 -21.45 -21.26
CA ASN A 285 17.89 -22.68 -20.50
C ASN A 285 18.62 -22.69 -19.14
N LYS A 286 18.65 -21.55 -18.44
CA LYS A 286 19.41 -21.41 -17.21
C LYS A 286 18.67 -20.58 -16.17
N TYR A 287 18.84 -20.96 -14.91
CA TYR A 287 18.45 -20.14 -13.77
C TYR A 287 19.59 -20.09 -12.75
N THR A 288 19.86 -18.90 -12.22
CA THR A 288 20.85 -18.72 -11.16
C THR A 288 20.37 -17.71 -10.13
N TYR A 289 20.51 -18.05 -8.86
CA TYR A 289 20.33 -17.13 -7.75
C TYR A 289 21.43 -17.30 -6.71
N ILE A 290 22.10 -16.21 -6.33
CA ILE A 290 23.11 -16.20 -5.27
C ILE A 290 22.82 -14.99 -4.38
N GLY A 291 22.33 -15.18 -3.17
CA GLY A 291 21.92 -14.05 -2.34
C GLY A 291 21.37 -14.42 -0.98
N GLU A 292 20.75 -13.45 -0.31
CA GLU A 292 20.10 -13.64 0.99
C GLU A 292 18.67 -14.17 0.82
N LEU A 293 18.31 -15.23 1.55
CA LEU A 293 16.90 -15.59 1.80
C LEU A 293 16.57 -15.39 3.27
N TYR A 294 15.29 -15.30 3.58
CA TYR A 294 14.79 -15.32 4.94
C TYR A 294 14.03 -16.61 5.18
N GLN A 295 14.53 -17.41 6.14
CA GLN A 295 13.82 -18.56 6.66
C GLN A 295 12.70 -18.08 7.58
N ILE A 296 11.48 -18.56 7.37
CA ILE A 296 10.33 -18.25 8.22
C ILE A 296 10.30 -19.29 9.34
N ASN A 297 10.61 -18.88 10.57
CA ASN A 297 10.64 -19.75 11.75
C ASN A 297 9.25 -19.87 12.39
N GLU A 298 8.47 -18.78 12.39
CA GLU A 298 7.10 -18.75 12.89
C GLU A 298 6.12 -18.21 11.83
N GLY A 299 4.99 -18.89 11.65
CA GLY A 299 3.99 -18.54 10.65
C GLY A 299 4.31 -19.07 9.25
N HIS A 300 3.82 -18.36 8.22
CA HIS A 300 3.90 -18.81 6.82
C HIS A 300 4.04 -17.66 5.81
N SER A 301 4.28 -16.43 6.24
CA SER A 301 4.45 -15.32 5.30
C SER A 301 5.64 -14.46 5.64
N LEU A 302 6.12 -13.73 4.64
CA LEU A 302 7.23 -12.80 4.72
C LEU A 302 6.86 -11.55 3.91
N SER A 303 6.92 -10.36 4.49
CA SER A 303 6.60 -9.11 3.78
C SER A 303 7.84 -8.30 3.39
N PHE A 304 7.72 -7.51 2.33
CA PHE A 304 8.75 -6.57 1.90
C PHE A 304 9.15 -5.62 3.04
N SER A 305 8.18 -5.07 3.76
CA SER A 305 8.42 -4.19 4.91
C SER A 305 9.11 -4.90 6.08
N GLU A 306 8.78 -6.16 6.36
CA GLU A 306 9.44 -6.98 7.39
C GLU A 306 10.91 -7.24 7.05
N ILE A 307 11.21 -7.56 5.78
CA ILE A 307 12.57 -7.74 5.27
C ILE A 307 13.40 -6.46 5.46
N ASN A 308 12.86 -5.30 5.09
CA ASN A 308 13.59 -4.03 5.16
C ASN A 308 13.79 -3.52 6.58
N SER A 309 12.94 -3.95 7.52
CA SER A 309 13.05 -3.61 8.94
C SER A 309 13.66 -4.74 9.79
N TYR A 310 14.22 -5.77 9.14
CA TYR A 310 14.73 -6.98 9.76
C TYR A 310 15.69 -6.70 10.93
N LYS A 311 15.50 -7.45 12.02
CA LYS A 311 16.40 -7.53 13.17
C LYS A 311 16.58 -8.99 13.56
N ALA A 312 17.81 -9.34 13.95
CA ALA A 312 18.12 -10.70 14.40
C ALA A 312 17.29 -11.09 15.64
N GLY A 313 16.89 -12.36 15.73
CA GLY A 313 16.12 -12.93 16.84
C GLY A 313 14.60 -12.75 16.76
N GLY A 314 14.06 -12.37 15.59
CA GLY A 314 12.63 -12.30 15.33
C GLY A 314 12.04 -13.56 14.66
N ASN A 315 10.87 -13.40 14.02
CA ASN A 315 10.10 -14.49 13.37
C ASN A 315 10.77 -15.05 12.11
N ILE A 316 11.72 -14.30 11.56
CA ILE A 316 12.47 -14.65 10.35
C ILE A 316 13.96 -14.67 10.67
N GLU A 317 14.70 -15.56 10.03
CA GLU A 317 16.15 -15.66 10.13
C GLU A 317 16.78 -15.50 8.76
N LYS A 318 17.77 -14.62 8.67
CA LYS A 318 18.53 -14.41 7.44
C LYS A 318 19.48 -15.59 7.18
N VAL A 319 19.44 -16.13 5.97
CA VAL A 319 20.34 -17.18 5.46
C VAL A 319 20.90 -16.79 4.10
N THR A 320 21.99 -17.42 3.65
CA THR A 320 22.51 -17.27 2.29
C THR A 320 22.08 -18.47 1.44
N ALA A 321 21.71 -18.24 0.19
CA ALA A 321 21.32 -19.28 -0.75
C ALA A 321 22.09 -19.17 -2.06
N GLU A 322 22.45 -20.32 -2.62
CA GLU A 322 22.99 -20.48 -3.96
C GLU A 322 22.15 -21.53 -4.71
N ILE A 323 21.43 -21.11 -5.75
CA ILE A 323 20.53 -21.93 -6.55
C ILE A 323 21.02 -21.88 -7.99
N ASN A 324 21.41 -23.04 -8.53
CA ASN A 324 21.86 -23.19 -9.90
C ASN A 324 21.02 -24.27 -10.58
N LEU A 325 20.29 -23.92 -11.64
CA LEU A 325 19.47 -24.86 -12.42
C LEU A 325 19.82 -24.76 -13.91
N GLU A 326 20.10 -25.91 -14.51
CA GLU A 326 20.11 -26.12 -15.95
C GLU A 326 18.73 -26.63 -16.36
N LEU A 327 18.14 -26.01 -17.38
CA LEU A 327 16.76 -26.20 -17.79
C LEU A 327 16.67 -26.87 -19.17
N ASP A 328 15.49 -27.41 -19.47
CA ASP A 328 15.03 -27.74 -20.83
C ASP A 328 13.68 -27.03 -20.99
N THR A 329 13.69 -25.88 -21.68
CA THR A 329 12.52 -25.03 -21.87
C THR A 329 11.93 -25.23 -23.26
N GLN A 330 10.59 -25.33 -23.32
CA GLN A 330 9.85 -25.52 -24.56
C GLN A 330 8.75 -24.46 -24.67
N ALA A 331 8.96 -23.47 -25.54
CA ALA A 331 7.98 -22.43 -25.82
C ALA A 331 6.65 -23.03 -26.30
N GLN A 332 5.54 -22.48 -25.84
CA GLN A 332 4.19 -22.89 -26.20
C GLN A 332 3.48 -21.78 -26.99
N GLU A 333 2.25 -22.06 -27.45
CA GLU A 333 1.42 -21.06 -28.12
C GLU A 333 1.14 -19.88 -27.17
N ARG A 334 1.34 -18.66 -27.69
CA ARG A 334 1.16 -17.41 -26.95
C ARG A 334 -0.27 -17.27 -26.43
N VAL A 335 -0.41 -16.84 -25.18
CA VAL A 335 -1.72 -16.58 -24.57
C VAL A 335 -1.98 -15.08 -24.55
N ASP A 336 -2.81 -14.64 -25.49
CA ASP A 336 -3.19 -13.23 -25.64
C ASP A 336 -4.56 -12.97 -24.99
N VAL A 337 -4.58 -12.05 -24.02
CA VAL A 337 -5.78 -11.54 -23.35
C VAL A 337 -5.96 -10.08 -23.73
N THR A 338 -6.73 -9.84 -24.80
CA THR A 338 -6.96 -8.48 -25.32
C THR A 338 -8.19 -7.83 -24.68
N PHE A 339 -8.07 -6.55 -24.34
CA PHE A 339 -9.18 -5.74 -23.82
C PHE A 339 -9.91 -5.09 -25.00
N LYS A 340 -11.21 -5.40 -25.14
CA LYS A 340 -12.04 -4.76 -26.17
C LYS A 340 -12.54 -3.41 -25.68
N LEU A 341 -12.38 -2.38 -26.52
CA LEU A 341 -13.02 -1.07 -26.37
C LEU A 341 -14.53 -1.21 -26.65
N ILE A 342 -15.39 -0.61 -25.83
CA ILE A 342 -16.82 -0.46 -26.12
C ILE A 342 -17.03 0.68 -27.15
N GLU A 343 -18.14 0.65 -27.89
CA GLU A 343 -18.53 1.71 -28.83
C GLU A 343 -18.48 3.11 -28.19
N ASP A 344 -18.17 4.15 -28.99
CA ASP A 344 -18.10 5.57 -28.59
C ASP A 344 -16.98 6.00 -27.62
N PHE A 345 -15.99 5.14 -27.32
CA PHE A 345 -14.83 5.48 -26.48
C PHE A 345 -14.08 6.75 -26.92
N GLU A 346 -14.03 7.01 -28.23
CA GLU A 346 -13.41 8.21 -28.83
C GLU A 346 -14.03 9.53 -28.34
N LYS A 347 -15.26 9.53 -27.82
CA LYS A 347 -15.95 10.74 -27.32
C LYS A 347 -15.49 11.16 -25.92
N ILE A 348 -14.69 10.32 -25.25
CA ILE A 348 -14.33 10.47 -23.82
C ILE A 348 -12.83 10.67 -23.66
N ILE A 349 -12.05 10.27 -24.67
CA ILE A 349 -10.62 10.50 -24.74
C ILE A 349 -10.36 11.83 -25.44
N PRO A 350 -9.46 12.69 -24.93
CA PRO A 350 -9.07 13.91 -25.64
C PRO A 350 -8.57 13.58 -27.05
N ASP A 351 -8.98 14.35 -28.06
CA ASP A 351 -8.68 14.09 -29.49
C ASP A 351 -7.20 13.77 -29.76
N LYS A 352 -6.29 14.44 -29.04
CA LYS A 352 -4.83 14.23 -29.13
C LYS A 352 -4.33 12.82 -28.76
N PHE A 353 -5.14 12.00 -28.09
CA PHE A 353 -4.78 10.64 -27.68
C PHE A 353 -5.54 9.57 -28.47
N LYS A 354 -6.48 9.95 -29.33
CA LYS A 354 -7.35 9.03 -30.06
C LYS A 354 -6.55 8.07 -30.96
N ASP A 355 -5.60 8.62 -31.73
CA ASP A 355 -4.73 7.83 -32.62
C ASP A 355 -3.79 6.89 -31.84
N MET A 356 -3.32 7.30 -30.65
CA MET A 356 -2.51 6.43 -29.78
C MET A 356 -3.30 5.21 -29.27
N VAL A 357 -4.60 5.37 -28.96
CA VAL A 357 -5.38 4.27 -28.39
C VAL A 357 -5.79 3.26 -29.47
N THR A 358 -6.06 3.73 -30.69
CA THR A 358 -6.47 2.88 -31.81
C THR A 358 -5.30 2.06 -32.37
N GLU A 359 -4.06 2.53 -32.24
CA GLU A 359 -2.85 1.82 -32.72
C GLU A 359 -2.26 0.81 -31.71
N ILE A 360 -2.55 0.94 -30.40
CA ILE A 360 -1.99 0.08 -29.35
C ILE A 360 -2.94 -1.07 -29.01
N LEU A 361 -2.48 -2.31 -29.20
CA LEU A 361 -3.21 -3.49 -28.72
C LEU A 361 -3.13 -3.57 -27.19
N LEU A 362 -4.24 -3.26 -26.52
CA LEU A 362 -4.39 -3.34 -25.08
C LEU A 362 -4.65 -4.77 -24.63
N GLY A 363 -3.90 -5.23 -23.65
CA GLY A 363 -4.00 -6.59 -23.17
C GLY A 363 -2.81 -7.05 -22.32
N TYR A 364 -2.98 -8.25 -21.80
CA TYR A 364 -1.91 -9.05 -21.24
C TYR A 364 -1.50 -10.10 -22.30
N PHE A 365 -0.20 -10.28 -22.46
CA PHE A 365 0.37 -11.18 -23.45
C PHE A 365 1.46 -12.01 -22.79
N ALA A 366 1.29 -13.33 -22.77
CA ALA A 366 2.27 -14.24 -22.20
C ALA A 366 2.81 -15.22 -23.24
N GLU A 367 4.12 -15.45 -23.18
CA GLU A 367 4.82 -16.54 -23.85
C GLU A 367 5.17 -17.60 -22.79
N PRO A 368 4.30 -18.61 -22.61
CA PRO A 368 4.54 -19.66 -21.64
C PRO A 368 5.51 -20.72 -22.17
N TYR A 369 6.30 -21.28 -21.27
CA TYR A 369 7.29 -22.32 -21.49
C TYR A 369 6.98 -23.49 -20.58
N LYS A 370 7.04 -24.71 -21.12
CA LYS A 370 7.19 -25.90 -20.29
C LYS A 370 8.63 -26.01 -19.85
N VAL A 371 8.86 -26.24 -18.57
CA VAL A 371 10.22 -26.32 -18.01
C VAL A 371 10.45 -27.67 -17.36
N LYS A 372 11.57 -28.29 -17.72
CA LYS A 372 12.17 -29.42 -16.99
C LYS A 372 13.53 -29.00 -16.45
N VAL A 373 13.96 -29.63 -15.37
CA VAL A 373 15.29 -29.42 -14.80
C VAL A 373 16.18 -30.58 -15.22
N THR A 374 17.22 -30.29 -15.99
CA THR A 374 18.22 -31.27 -16.43
C THR A 374 19.31 -31.45 -15.38
N LYS A 375 19.63 -30.41 -14.60
CA LYS A 375 20.52 -30.47 -13.44
C LYS A 375 20.20 -29.32 -12.49
N GLY A 376 20.18 -29.57 -11.19
CA GLY A 376 19.86 -28.54 -10.22
C GLY A 376 20.51 -28.77 -8.87
N SER A 377 21.07 -27.70 -8.31
CA SER A 377 21.60 -27.66 -6.94
C SER A 377 21.06 -26.45 -6.18
N ILE A 378 20.63 -26.67 -4.95
CA ILE A 378 20.19 -25.62 -4.02
C ILE A 378 21.04 -25.76 -2.77
N LYS A 379 21.84 -24.76 -2.46
CA LYS A 379 22.67 -24.70 -1.26
C LYS A 379 22.17 -23.58 -0.35
N ILE A 380 21.94 -23.91 0.92
CA ILE A 380 21.49 -22.97 1.95
C ILE A 380 22.53 -22.97 3.06
N THR A 381 23.02 -21.78 3.44
CA THR A 381 23.99 -21.58 4.52
C THR A 381 23.35 -20.72 5.60
N SER A 382 23.21 -21.28 6.80
CA SER A 382 22.65 -20.61 7.99
C SER A 382 23.71 -20.45 9.08
N SER A 383 23.33 -19.82 10.19
CA SER A 383 24.15 -19.75 11.41
C SER A 383 24.51 -21.13 11.99
N THR A 384 23.70 -22.14 11.70
CA THR A 384 23.84 -23.51 12.25
C THR A 384 24.60 -24.48 11.34
N GLY A 385 24.83 -24.11 10.07
CA GLY A 385 25.54 -24.95 9.11
C GLY A 385 25.05 -24.79 7.68
N GLU A 386 25.55 -25.66 6.81
CA GLU A 386 25.26 -25.69 5.37
C GLU A 386 24.48 -26.94 4.99
N THR A 387 23.43 -26.77 4.19
CA THR A 387 22.62 -27.85 3.62
C THR A 387 22.59 -27.72 2.10
N VAL A 388 22.83 -28.82 1.39
CA VAL A 388 22.84 -28.86 -0.08
C VAL A 388 21.82 -29.88 -0.57
N TYR A 389 20.97 -29.45 -1.50
CA TYR A 389 19.96 -30.29 -2.15
C TYR A 389 20.28 -30.44 -3.63
N SER A 390 19.97 -31.62 -4.17
CA SER A 390 19.98 -31.91 -5.60
C SER A 390 18.57 -32.21 -6.10
N THR A 391 18.22 -31.71 -7.28
CA THR A 391 16.88 -31.91 -7.86
C THR A 391 16.72 -33.29 -8.49
N ASP A 392 15.58 -33.94 -8.29
CA ASP A 392 15.20 -35.13 -9.07
C ASP A 392 14.73 -34.72 -10.47
N GLN A 393 15.58 -34.97 -11.47
CA GLN A 393 15.33 -34.62 -12.87
C GLN A 393 14.04 -35.23 -13.43
N LYS A 394 13.68 -36.46 -13.02
CA LYS A 394 12.49 -37.15 -13.54
C LYS A 394 11.21 -36.70 -12.82
N GLY A 395 11.34 -36.26 -11.57
CA GLY A 395 10.24 -35.85 -10.71
C GLY A 395 9.93 -34.36 -10.72
N THR A 396 10.75 -33.54 -11.39
CA THR A 396 10.63 -32.07 -11.37
C THR A 396 10.09 -31.55 -12.70
N PHE A 397 9.08 -30.69 -12.63
CA PHE A 397 8.43 -30.08 -13.77
C PHE A 397 7.88 -28.71 -13.38
N GLY A 398 7.70 -27.83 -14.36
CA GLY A 398 6.99 -26.60 -14.13
C GLY A 398 6.82 -25.72 -15.35
N GLU A 399 6.72 -24.43 -15.08
CA GLU A 399 6.38 -23.39 -16.05
C GLU A 399 7.39 -22.26 -15.97
N GLY A 400 7.74 -21.73 -17.14
CA GLY A 400 8.37 -20.43 -17.28
C GLY A 400 7.43 -19.51 -18.05
N GLU A 401 7.41 -18.23 -17.73
CA GLU A 401 6.57 -17.26 -18.42
C GLU A 401 7.38 -16.01 -18.74
N LEU A 402 7.40 -15.62 -20.01
CA LEU A 402 7.84 -14.28 -20.44
C LEU A 402 6.60 -13.48 -20.77
N GLY A 403 6.33 -12.45 -19.98
CA GLY A 403 5.09 -11.72 -20.05
C GLY A 403 5.26 -10.26 -20.39
N LYS A 404 4.23 -9.71 -21.04
CA LYS A 404 4.13 -8.31 -21.40
C LYS A 404 2.71 -7.80 -21.18
N ILE A 405 2.58 -6.66 -20.53
CA ILE A 405 1.32 -5.97 -20.35
C ILE A 405 1.42 -4.65 -21.09
N ASN A 406 0.46 -4.41 -22.00
CA ASN A 406 0.23 -3.08 -22.57
C ASN A 406 -1.15 -2.64 -22.11
N ASN A 407 -1.23 -1.58 -21.32
CA ASN A 407 -2.53 -1.18 -20.79
C ASN A 407 -2.63 0.31 -20.52
N LEU A 408 -3.85 0.76 -20.26
CA LEU A 408 -4.07 2.06 -19.66
C LEU A 408 -3.60 2.06 -18.21
N LYS A 409 -2.94 3.15 -17.79
CA LYS A 409 -2.64 3.37 -16.37
C LYS A 409 -3.91 3.46 -15.55
N GLU A 410 -4.97 4.01 -16.16
CA GLU A 410 -6.23 4.26 -15.48
C GLU A 410 -7.46 3.68 -16.23
N PRO A 411 -8.43 3.08 -15.51
CA PRO A 411 -8.37 2.76 -14.10
C PRO A 411 -7.41 1.60 -13.85
N THR A 412 -6.83 1.55 -12.65
CA THR A 412 -5.94 0.47 -12.22
C THR A 412 -6.60 -0.91 -12.41
N MET A 413 -5.80 -1.91 -12.74
CA MET A 413 -6.31 -3.26 -13.01
C MET A 413 -6.31 -4.12 -11.77
N TRP A 414 -7.34 -4.95 -11.64
CA TRP A 414 -7.33 -6.10 -10.77
C TRP A 414 -6.91 -7.33 -11.60
N TYR A 415 -5.93 -8.08 -11.12
CA TYR A 415 -5.28 -9.20 -11.79
C TYR A 415 -5.05 -10.31 -10.77
N ASN A 416 -5.65 -11.47 -10.99
CA ASN A 416 -5.35 -12.68 -10.23
C ASN A 416 -4.95 -13.81 -11.19
N TYR A 417 -3.89 -14.52 -10.83
CA TYR A 417 -3.38 -15.66 -11.57
C TYR A 417 -3.17 -16.86 -10.64
N LEU A 418 -3.47 -18.05 -11.14
CA LEU A 418 -3.23 -19.31 -10.44
C LEU A 418 -2.67 -20.32 -11.43
N CYS A 419 -1.48 -20.85 -11.15
CA CYS A 419 -0.89 -21.97 -11.84
C CYS A 419 -0.68 -23.14 -10.88
N GLY A 420 -1.39 -24.24 -11.13
CA GLY A 420 -1.08 -25.51 -10.47
C GLY A 420 -0.31 -26.48 -11.35
N ILE A 421 0.59 -27.22 -10.73
CA ILE A 421 1.53 -28.10 -11.42
C ILE A 421 1.27 -29.55 -10.98
N ASP A 422 1.00 -30.46 -11.92
CA ASP A 422 1.08 -31.91 -11.71
C ASP A 422 2.39 -32.43 -12.34
N PRO A 423 3.47 -32.64 -11.55
CA PRO A 423 4.76 -33.04 -12.10
C PRO A 423 4.72 -34.43 -12.74
N LYS A 424 3.91 -35.34 -12.19
CA LYS A 424 3.80 -36.72 -12.69
C LYS A 424 3.11 -36.76 -14.06
N ALA A 425 2.06 -35.95 -14.22
CA ALA A 425 1.34 -35.85 -15.49
C ALA A 425 1.95 -34.82 -16.45
N GLN A 426 2.98 -34.07 -16.04
CA GLN A 426 3.57 -32.94 -16.77
C GLN A 426 2.51 -31.98 -17.32
N THR A 427 1.53 -31.66 -16.47
CA THR A 427 0.35 -30.88 -16.82
C THR A 427 0.27 -29.63 -15.95
N LEU A 428 -0.05 -28.49 -16.57
CA LEU A 428 -0.28 -27.21 -15.89
C LEU A 428 -1.77 -26.85 -15.92
N TYR A 429 -2.25 -26.25 -14.84
CA TYR A 429 -3.63 -25.80 -14.67
C TYR A 429 -3.64 -24.31 -14.41
N LEU A 430 -4.12 -23.53 -15.38
CA LEU A 430 -4.08 -22.07 -15.32
C LEU A 430 -5.47 -21.49 -15.12
N LYS A 431 -5.58 -20.54 -14.20
CA LYS A 431 -6.76 -19.71 -14.02
C LYS A 431 -6.32 -18.25 -13.93
N MET A 432 -6.94 -17.39 -14.73
CA MET A 432 -6.67 -15.96 -14.73
C MET A 432 -8.00 -15.21 -14.64
N ASP A 433 -8.10 -14.30 -13.68
CA ASP A 433 -9.24 -13.40 -13.52
C ASP A 433 -8.74 -11.96 -13.59
N TYR A 434 -9.35 -11.16 -14.46
CA TYR A 434 -9.04 -9.74 -14.63
C TYR A 434 -10.28 -8.88 -14.31
N GLY A 435 -10.04 -7.65 -13.86
CA GLY A 435 -11.06 -6.65 -13.55
C GLY A 435 -10.47 -5.26 -13.35
N THR A 436 -11.26 -4.36 -12.76
CA THR A 436 -10.85 -3.00 -12.43
C THR A 436 -10.61 -2.88 -10.93
N LEU A 437 -9.40 -2.51 -10.54
CA LEU A 437 -9.05 -2.09 -9.19
C LEU A 437 -9.27 -0.57 -9.12
N ARG A 438 -10.24 -0.11 -8.33
CA ARG A 438 -10.57 1.31 -8.28
C ARG A 438 -9.79 1.96 -7.15
N ASP A 439 -8.62 2.46 -7.49
CA ASP A 439 -7.64 2.94 -6.54
C ASP A 439 -7.37 4.46 -6.68
N GLU A 440 -7.17 5.11 -5.55
CA GLU A 440 -6.97 6.56 -5.37
C GLU A 440 -8.22 7.47 -5.37
N ARG A 441 -9.23 7.13 -4.57
CA ARG A 441 -10.46 7.92 -4.42
C ARG A 441 -10.27 9.27 -3.71
N GLU A 442 -9.07 9.61 -3.23
CA GLU A 442 -8.74 10.91 -2.64
C GLU A 442 -8.42 11.99 -3.69
N TRP A 443 -8.04 11.58 -4.91
CA TRP A 443 -7.79 12.48 -6.04
C TRP A 443 -9.06 12.60 -6.88
N TYR A 444 -9.95 13.48 -6.44
CA TYR A 444 -11.33 13.55 -6.94
C TYR A 444 -11.47 13.58 -8.48
N ILE A 445 -10.67 14.38 -9.19
CA ILE A 445 -10.72 14.46 -10.65
C ILE A 445 -10.31 13.12 -11.28
N LYS A 446 -9.29 12.46 -10.72
CA LYS A 446 -8.79 11.15 -11.18
C LYS A 446 -9.86 10.07 -11.04
N ASP A 447 -10.49 9.96 -9.87
CA ASP A 447 -11.52 8.94 -9.62
C ASP A 447 -12.73 9.05 -10.59
N LEU A 448 -13.11 10.27 -11.00
CA LEU A 448 -14.13 10.46 -12.02
C LEU A 448 -13.72 9.92 -13.39
N PHE A 449 -12.46 10.12 -13.79
CA PHE A 449 -11.92 9.55 -15.01
C PHE A 449 -11.89 8.02 -14.94
N ASP A 450 -11.42 7.47 -13.83
CA ASP A 450 -11.32 6.03 -13.58
C ASP A 450 -12.67 5.33 -13.64
N LYS A 451 -13.70 5.93 -13.01
CA LYS A 451 -15.08 5.46 -13.03
C LYS A 451 -15.62 5.40 -14.45
N LYS A 452 -15.43 6.47 -15.22
CA LYS A 452 -15.95 6.59 -16.59
C LYS A 452 -15.24 5.63 -17.54
N LEU A 453 -13.92 5.51 -17.44
CA LEU A 453 -13.14 4.55 -18.21
C LEU A 453 -13.49 3.10 -17.85
N GLY A 454 -13.64 2.79 -16.56
CA GLY A 454 -14.00 1.44 -16.09
C GLY A 454 -15.33 0.92 -16.66
N GLU A 455 -16.34 1.78 -16.85
CA GLU A 455 -17.60 1.42 -17.51
C GLU A 455 -17.44 1.09 -19.01
N ILE A 456 -16.37 1.59 -19.66
CA ILE A 456 -16.14 1.46 -21.11
C ILE A 456 -15.29 0.24 -21.46
N PHE A 457 -14.58 -0.37 -20.51
CA PHE A 457 -13.79 -1.57 -20.78
C PHE A 457 -14.51 -2.84 -20.31
N LYS A 458 -14.66 -3.82 -21.21
CA LYS A 458 -15.13 -5.16 -20.83
C LYS A 458 -13.99 -5.93 -20.14
N ARG A 459 -13.71 -5.61 -18.87
CA ARG A 459 -12.53 -6.10 -18.14
C ARG A 459 -12.74 -7.39 -17.36
N ASP A 460 -13.97 -7.88 -17.21
CA ASP A 460 -14.25 -9.18 -16.57
C ASP A 460 -13.89 -10.34 -17.51
N ILE A 461 -12.59 -10.57 -17.70
CA ILE A 461 -12.06 -11.68 -18.49
C ILE A 461 -11.62 -12.78 -17.55
N LYS A 462 -12.22 -13.96 -17.73
CA LYS A 462 -11.85 -15.18 -17.02
C LYS A 462 -11.33 -16.22 -18.00
N LYS A 463 -10.10 -16.70 -17.78
CA LYS A 463 -9.51 -17.81 -18.54
C LYS A 463 -9.31 -18.98 -17.60
N ASN A 464 -9.69 -20.18 -18.05
CA ASN A 464 -9.50 -21.44 -17.32
C ASN A 464 -8.96 -22.48 -18.30
N LEU A 465 -7.67 -22.79 -18.21
CA LEU A 465 -6.93 -23.55 -19.20
C LEU A 465 -6.19 -24.74 -18.58
N ILE A 466 -5.95 -25.78 -19.38
CA ILE A 466 -5.03 -26.87 -19.08
C ILE A 466 -3.97 -26.90 -20.17
N LEU A 467 -2.70 -26.98 -19.78
CA LEU A 467 -1.60 -27.23 -20.71
C LEU A 467 -1.11 -28.68 -20.58
N LYS A 468 -1.48 -29.50 -21.57
CA LYS A 468 -0.96 -30.86 -21.77
C LYS A 468 0.10 -30.85 -22.88
N LYS A 469 -0.28 -31.10 -24.13
CA LYS A 469 0.62 -30.87 -25.29
C LYS A 469 0.43 -29.48 -25.90
N LYS A 470 -0.75 -28.91 -25.71
CA LYS A 470 -1.19 -27.59 -26.13
C LYS A 470 -2.20 -27.07 -25.10
N PHE A 471 -2.52 -25.79 -25.16
CA PHE A 471 -3.57 -25.22 -24.31
C PHE A 471 -4.95 -25.68 -24.74
N GLU A 472 -5.75 -26.08 -23.76
CA GLU A 472 -7.15 -26.47 -23.92
C GLU A 472 -7.99 -25.84 -22.82
N LYS A 473 -9.29 -25.63 -23.07
CA LYS A 473 -10.20 -25.16 -22.03
C LYS A 473 -10.34 -26.21 -20.93
N ASN A 474 -10.15 -25.81 -19.68
CA ASN A 474 -10.29 -26.69 -18.53
C ASN A 474 -11.79 -26.86 -18.19
N PRO A 475 -12.32 -28.10 -18.12
CA PRO A 475 -13.71 -28.35 -17.74
C PRO A 475 -13.99 -28.11 -16.26
N SER A 476 -12.96 -27.99 -15.42
CA SER A 476 -13.09 -27.82 -13.97
C SER A 476 -12.26 -26.64 -13.49
N VAL A 477 -12.79 -25.80 -12.61
CA VAL A 477 -12.07 -24.61 -12.15
C VAL A 477 -11.14 -25.04 -11.01
N PRO A 478 -9.82 -24.84 -11.11
CA PRO A 478 -8.91 -25.09 -9.99
C PRO A 478 -9.30 -24.21 -8.80
N ALA A 479 -9.35 -24.82 -7.62
CA ALA A 479 -9.72 -24.14 -6.38
C ALA A 479 -8.61 -24.27 -5.35
N VAL A 480 -8.25 -23.16 -4.72
CA VAL A 480 -7.31 -23.16 -3.58
C VAL A 480 -8.01 -23.81 -2.39
N VAL A 481 -7.37 -24.84 -1.81
CA VAL A 481 -7.87 -25.55 -0.63
C VAL A 481 -7.02 -25.29 0.61
N LYS A 482 -5.77 -24.82 0.42
CA LYS A 482 -4.88 -24.37 1.49
C LYS A 482 -4.01 -23.24 0.97
N ASP A 483 -4.12 -22.06 1.56
CA ASP A 483 -3.45 -20.82 1.13
C ASP A 483 -2.35 -20.34 2.09
N ASN A 484 -2.09 -21.11 3.15
CA ASN A 484 -1.17 -20.76 4.24
C ASN A 484 0.12 -21.60 4.24
N LEU A 485 0.62 -22.00 3.07
CA LEU A 485 1.89 -22.76 2.97
C LEU A 485 3.11 -21.83 3.01
N LEU A 486 3.18 -20.86 2.09
CA LEU A 486 4.19 -19.81 2.05
C LEU A 486 3.63 -18.62 1.26
N THR A 487 3.67 -17.42 1.83
CA THR A 487 3.19 -16.19 1.17
C THR A 487 4.26 -15.11 1.20
N LEU A 488 4.69 -14.64 0.03
CA LEU A 488 5.42 -13.38 -0.09
C LEU A 488 4.42 -12.23 -0.23
N VAL A 489 4.55 -11.24 0.65
CA VAL A 489 3.67 -10.07 0.72
C VAL A 489 4.42 -8.86 0.17
N ASN A 490 4.06 -8.41 -1.04
CA ASN A 490 4.61 -7.21 -1.64
C ASN A 490 3.79 -5.99 -1.21
N ASP A 491 4.08 -5.49 0.00
CA ASP A 491 3.38 -4.37 0.65
C ASP A 491 3.98 -2.99 0.32
N HIS A 492 4.96 -2.92 -0.60
CA HIS A 492 5.53 -1.67 -1.10
C HIS A 492 4.74 -1.02 -2.22
N TYR A 493 3.86 -1.76 -2.88
CA TYR A 493 2.96 -1.22 -3.88
C TYR A 493 1.99 -0.24 -3.21
N PRO A 494 1.88 1.02 -3.69
CA PRO A 494 1.04 2.04 -3.07
C PRO A 494 -0.46 1.76 -3.23
N THR A 495 -0.83 0.99 -4.26
CA THR A 495 -2.21 0.85 -4.74
C THR A 495 -2.97 -0.31 -4.09
N ALA A 496 -2.29 -1.44 -3.89
CA ALA A 496 -2.84 -2.64 -3.28
C ALA A 496 -1.69 -3.57 -2.87
N VAL A 497 -2.01 -4.64 -2.16
CA VAL A 497 -1.00 -5.65 -1.81
C VAL A 497 -0.98 -6.72 -2.87
N PHE A 498 0.20 -6.92 -3.48
CA PHE A 498 0.42 -8.04 -4.38
C PHE A 498 0.97 -9.23 -3.60
N LEU A 499 0.20 -10.31 -3.51
CA LEU A 499 0.61 -11.54 -2.86
C LEU A 499 1.09 -12.54 -3.90
N ARG A 500 2.21 -13.20 -3.59
CA ARG A 500 2.63 -14.41 -4.30
C ARG A 500 2.68 -15.57 -3.33
N ARG A 501 1.78 -16.53 -3.53
CA ARG A 501 1.51 -17.61 -2.58
C ARG A 501 1.85 -18.96 -3.20
N ILE A 502 2.56 -19.78 -2.43
CA ILE A 502 2.55 -21.22 -2.65
C ILE A 502 1.29 -21.74 -1.98
N VAL A 503 0.44 -22.41 -2.75
CA VAL A 503 -0.87 -22.88 -2.30
C VAL A 503 -1.06 -24.35 -2.66
N GLU A 504 -1.90 -25.05 -1.91
CA GLU A 504 -2.44 -26.34 -2.35
C GLU A 504 -3.74 -26.09 -3.11
N ILE A 505 -3.82 -26.64 -4.32
CA ILE A 505 -4.99 -26.52 -5.17
C ILE A 505 -5.60 -27.88 -5.46
N LYS A 506 -6.93 -27.88 -5.61
CA LYS A 506 -7.71 -29.04 -6.00
C LYS A 506 -8.29 -28.83 -7.39
N ASN A 507 -8.07 -29.79 -8.27
CA ASN A 507 -8.75 -29.86 -9.57
C ASN A 507 -9.10 -31.31 -9.90
N ASN A 508 -10.35 -31.58 -10.29
CA ASN A 508 -10.84 -32.94 -10.59
C ASN A 508 -10.53 -33.98 -9.49
N GLY A 509 -10.67 -33.58 -8.21
CA GLY A 509 -10.46 -34.48 -7.07
C GLY A 509 -9.00 -34.76 -6.71
N LYS A 510 -8.03 -34.31 -7.50
CA LYS A 510 -6.59 -34.37 -7.19
C LYS A 510 -6.12 -33.08 -6.55
N THR A 511 -5.16 -33.17 -5.64
CA THR A 511 -4.46 -32.03 -5.05
C THR A 511 -3.02 -31.95 -5.54
N PHE A 512 -2.53 -30.73 -5.70
CA PHE A 512 -1.17 -30.43 -6.10
C PHE A 512 -0.82 -28.99 -5.69
N TYR A 513 0.48 -28.69 -5.63
CA TYR A 513 0.93 -27.34 -5.33
C TYR A 513 0.78 -26.41 -6.55
N GLY A 514 0.61 -25.13 -6.26
CA GLY A 514 0.55 -24.09 -7.27
C GLY A 514 1.07 -22.75 -6.77
N LEU A 515 1.38 -21.87 -7.73
CA LEU A 515 1.60 -20.45 -7.51
C LEU A 515 0.28 -19.73 -7.67
N GLU A 516 -0.09 -18.93 -6.69
CA GLU A 516 -1.16 -17.96 -6.80
C GLU A 516 -0.59 -16.55 -6.70
N GLU A 517 -0.90 -15.73 -7.70
CA GLU A 517 -0.69 -14.28 -7.68
C GLU A 517 -2.05 -13.65 -7.37
N HIS A 518 -2.14 -12.97 -6.24
CA HIS A 518 -3.39 -12.49 -5.70
C HIS A 518 -3.29 -11.02 -5.29
N ILE A 519 -4.28 -10.23 -5.68
CA ILE A 519 -4.40 -8.85 -5.24
C ILE A 519 -5.41 -8.77 -4.12
N ASP A 520 -4.90 -8.38 -2.95
CA ASP A 520 -5.74 -7.98 -1.85
C ASP A 520 -5.93 -6.46 -1.89
N ALA A 521 -7.19 -6.04 -2.09
CA ALA A 521 -7.59 -4.64 -1.97
C ALA A 521 -7.55 -4.13 -0.52
N ILE A 522 -7.45 -5.04 0.46
CA ILE A 522 -7.28 -4.73 1.88
C ILE A 522 -5.99 -5.41 2.34
N ASN A 523 -5.00 -4.66 2.80
CA ASN A 523 -3.77 -5.27 3.31
C ASN A 523 -4.02 -6.08 4.60
N MET A 524 -4.06 -7.41 4.48
CA MET A 524 -4.30 -8.34 5.58
C MET A 524 -3.02 -8.77 6.31
N ALA A 525 -1.84 -8.52 5.74
CA ALA A 525 -0.55 -8.92 6.30
C ALA A 525 -0.20 -8.10 7.56
N PRO A 526 0.55 -8.65 8.52
CA PRO A 526 0.95 -7.89 9.71
C PRO A 526 1.97 -6.78 9.36
N ILE A 527 2.03 -5.73 10.18
CA ILE A 527 3.06 -4.67 10.12
C ILE A 527 3.53 -4.41 11.55
N ASN A 528 4.82 -4.58 11.85
CA ASN A 528 5.36 -4.41 13.22
C ASN A 528 4.58 -5.20 14.29
N SER A 529 4.08 -6.38 13.94
CA SER A 529 3.26 -7.21 14.84
C SER A 529 3.43 -8.69 14.51
N ASP A 530 3.45 -9.52 15.53
CA ASP A 530 3.35 -10.98 15.47
C ASP A 530 1.92 -11.49 15.73
N LYS A 531 1.00 -10.60 16.11
CA LYS A 531 -0.37 -10.93 16.48
C LYS A 531 -1.21 -11.26 15.25
N GLU A 532 -2.24 -12.08 15.48
CA GLU A 532 -3.29 -12.33 14.52
C GLU A 532 -4.66 -12.07 15.15
N THR A 533 -5.57 -11.46 14.40
CA THR A 533 -6.90 -11.11 14.88
C THR A 533 -7.95 -11.34 13.80
N THR A 534 -9.20 -11.51 14.21
CA THR A 534 -10.34 -11.64 13.29
C THR A 534 -11.12 -10.34 13.23
N VAL A 535 -11.41 -9.87 12.02
CA VAL A 535 -12.33 -8.76 11.77
C VAL A 535 -13.53 -9.29 10.99
N ALA A 536 -14.70 -9.16 11.57
CA ALA A 536 -15.96 -9.54 10.95
C ALA A 536 -16.59 -8.34 10.24
N VAL A 537 -17.01 -8.54 9.00
CA VAL A 537 -17.70 -7.55 8.19
C VAL A 537 -18.95 -8.19 7.59
N PHE A 538 -20.13 -7.75 7.99
CA PHE A 538 -21.38 -8.26 7.41
C PHE A 538 -22.24 -7.12 6.89
N THR A 539 -23.00 -7.42 5.84
CA THR A 539 -23.92 -6.50 5.19
C THR A 539 -25.34 -7.03 5.18
N TYR A 540 -26.31 -6.15 4.94
CA TYR A 540 -27.68 -6.57 4.67
C TYR A 540 -27.73 -7.51 3.45
N LYS A 541 -28.68 -8.42 3.45
CA LYS A 541 -28.99 -9.29 2.32
C LYS A 541 -29.41 -8.45 1.12
N ASP A 542 -28.77 -8.73 -0.02
CA ASP A 542 -29.00 -8.01 -1.28
C ASP A 542 -28.73 -6.49 -1.17
N ALA A 543 -27.81 -6.06 -0.31
CA ALA A 543 -27.46 -4.63 -0.10
C ALA A 543 -27.30 -3.86 -1.42
N ASP A 544 -26.63 -4.46 -2.41
CA ASP A 544 -26.46 -3.88 -3.74
C ASP A 544 -27.76 -3.53 -4.46
N LYS A 545 -28.79 -4.38 -4.34
CA LYS A 545 -30.11 -4.15 -4.95
C LYS A 545 -30.92 -3.11 -4.18
N ARG A 546 -30.59 -2.89 -2.90
CA ARG A 546 -31.22 -1.89 -2.05
C ARG A 546 -30.59 -0.51 -2.21
N TYR A 547 -29.51 -0.39 -2.98
CA TYR A 547 -28.91 0.90 -3.29
C TYR A 547 -29.93 1.84 -3.95
N VAL A 548 -29.91 3.09 -3.50
CA VAL A 548 -30.76 4.14 -4.05
C VAL A 548 -29.85 5.27 -4.52
N LYS A 549 -29.85 5.52 -5.83
CA LYS A 549 -29.14 6.67 -6.38
C LYS A 549 -29.76 7.97 -5.82
N PRO A 550 -28.94 8.92 -5.37
CA PRO A 550 -29.41 10.24 -5.00
C PRO A 550 -30.22 10.92 -6.14
N PRO A 551 -31.21 11.78 -5.83
CA PRO A 551 -32.10 12.47 -6.80
C PRO A 551 -31.48 13.69 -7.51
N LYS A 552 -31.69 13.87 -8.82
CA LYS A 552 -31.11 15.02 -9.56
C LYS A 552 -31.42 16.37 -8.90
N ILE A 553 -30.49 17.32 -9.06
CA ILE A 553 -30.66 18.68 -8.58
C ILE A 553 -31.98 19.30 -9.09
N GLY A 554 -32.77 19.84 -8.16
CA GLY A 554 -34.10 20.42 -8.44
C GLY A 554 -35.26 19.42 -8.38
N ASP A 555 -35.02 18.12 -8.21
CA ASP A 555 -36.07 17.09 -8.09
C ASP A 555 -36.54 16.91 -6.64
N GLU A 556 -37.44 17.79 -6.20
CA GLU A 556 -38.00 17.75 -4.84
C GLU A 556 -38.75 16.46 -4.52
N LYS A 557 -39.47 15.91 -5.51
CA LYS A 557 -40.25 14.67 -5.34
C LYS A 557 -39.32 13.47 -5.18
N GLY A 558 -38.27 13.39 -6.02
CA GLY A 558 -37.22 12.39 -5.91
C GLY A 558 -36.49 12.46 -4.57
N ARG A 559 -36.24 13.68 -4.05
CA ARG A 559 -35.63 13.89 -2.72
C ARG A 559 -36.46 13.35 -1.57
N LYS A 560 -37.74 13.69 -1.49
CA LYS A 560 -38.61 13.14 -0.44
C LYS A 560 -38.69 11.61 -0.50
N LEU A 561 -38.68 11.04 -1.71
CA LEU A 561 -38.64 9.58 -1.89
C LEU A 561 -37.31 8.98 -1.43
N TYR A 562 -36.18 9.62 -1.75
CA TYR A 562 -34.85 9.21 -1.31
C TYR A 562 -34.72 9.25 0.22
N GLU A 563 -35.09 10.35 0.86
CA GLU A 563 -35.10 10.50 2.33
C GLU A 563 -35.94 9.42 3.01
N LYS A 564 -37.14 9.13 2.47
CA LYS A 564 -38.00 8.04 2.96
C LYS A 564 -37.32 6.66 2.84
N LYS A 565 -36.65 6.39 1.72
CA LYS A 565 -35.94 5.11 1.52
C LYS A 565 -34.74 4.96 2.46
N VAL A 566 -33.93 6.01 2.62
CA VAL A 566 -32.82 6.04 3.58
C VAL A 566 -33.35 5.74 5.00
N LEU A 567 -34.42 6.42 5.41
CA LEU A 567 -35.03 6.22 6.72
C LEU A 567 -35.59 4.79 6.89
N ASN A 568 -36.19 4.21 5.84
CA ASN A 568 -36.65 2.82 5.88
C ASN A 568 -35.49 1.83 6.09
N ILE A 569 -34.36 2.03 5.40
CA ILE A 569 -33.16 1.18 5.55
C ILE A 569 -32.54 1.33 6.94
N TYR A 570 -32.43 2.57 7.43
CA TYR A 570 -31.93 2.85 8.77
C TYR A 570 -32.80 2.20 9.86
N ASN A 571 -34.13 2.22 9.69
CA ASN A 571 -35.07 1.62 10.65
C ASN A 571 -35.31 0.11 10.43
N ASP A 572 -34.72 -0.49 9.40
CA ASP A 572 -34.86 -1.92 9.13
C ASP A 572 -34.29 -2.73 10.30
N LYS A 573 -35.02 -3.77 10.71
CA LYS A 573 -34.62 -4.65 11.82
C LYS A 573 -33.46 -5.57 11.43
N GLU A 574 -33.20 -5.73 10.13
CA GLU A 574 -32.09 -6.56 9.64
C GLU A 574 -30.72 -6.13 10.17
N LYS A 575 -30.52 -4.86 10.56
CA LYS A 575 -29.28 -4.41 11.22
C LYS A 575 -28.95 -5.20 12.50
N PHE A 576 -29.96 -5.69 13.22
CA PHE A 576 -29.75 -6.49 14.43
C PHE A 576 -29.20 -7.87 14.06
N ASP A 577 -29.75 -8.50 13.02
CA ASP A 577 -29.24 -9.77 12.49
C ASP A 577 -27.80 -9.63 11.97
N VAL A 578 -27.49 -8.50 11.32
CA VAL A 578 -26.13 -8.18 10.86
C VAL A 578 -25.19 -7.99 12.05
N LEU A 579 -25.62 -7.26 13.09
CA LEU A 579 -24.81 -7.08 14.30
C LEU A 579 -24.57 -8.42 15.01
N ASP A 580 -25.57 -9.30 15.11
CA ASP A 580 -25.41 -10.64 15.70
C ASP A 580 -24.44 -11.50 14.89
N LYS A 581 -24.44 -11.41 13.55
CA LYS A 581 -23.43 -12.06 12.70
C LYS A 581 -22.03 -11.51 12.94
N VAL A 582 -21.89 -10.19 13.11
CA VAL A 582 -20.59 -9.57 13.45
C VAL A 582 -20.13 -10.06 14.82
N ILE A 583 -21.00 -10.03 15.85
CA ILE A 583 -20.69 -10.54 17.20
C ILE A 583 -20.18 -11.98 17.15
N ALA A 584 -20.85 -12.85 16.38
CA ALA A 584 -20.43 -14.24 16.22
C ALA A 584 -19.13 -14.37 15.41
N GLY A 585 -19.04 -13.74 14.24
CA GLY A 585 -17.92 -13.86 13.32
C GLY A 585 -16.62 -13.22 13.80
N SER A 586 -16.69 -12.33 14.80
CA SER A 586 -15.55 -11.69 15.46
C SER A 586 -15.24 -12.27 16.83
N ALA A 587 -15.97 -13.31 17.25
CA ALA A 587 -15.81 -13.98 18.54
C ALA A 587 -15.92 -13.02 19.75
N PHE A 588 -16.75 -11.97 19.67
CA PHE A 588 -16.86 -10.93 20.71
C PHE A 588 -17.02 -11.48 22.13
N PHE A 589 -17.90 -12.47 22.32
CA PHE A 589 -18.12 -13.04 23.65
C PHE A 589 -16.94 -13.86 24.17
N GLU A 590 -16.14 -14.48 23.30
CA GLU A 590 -14.95 -15.20 23.73
C GLU A 590 -13.87 -14.22 24.20
N VAL A 591 -13.73 -13.08 23.52
CA VAL A 591 -12.86 -11.98 23.95
C VAL A 591 -13.31 -11.43 25.31
N LEU A 592 -14.62 -11.22 25.50
CA LEU A 592 -15.18 -10.74 26.76
C LEU A 592 -14.95 -11.73 27.92
N GLU A 593 -15.21 -13.02 27.71
CA GLU A 593 -14.97 -14.05 28.75
C GLU A 593 -13.47 -14.22 29.07
N LYS A 594 -12.58 -14.08 28.08
CA LYS A 594 -11.13 -14.05 28.31
C LYS A 594 -10.70 -12.87 29.18
N ALA A 595 -11.31 -11.70 28.99
CA ALA A 595 -11.05 -10.53 29.83
C ALA A 595 -11.60 -10.71 31.26
N LEU A 596 -12.81 -11.27 31.39
CA LEU A 596 -13.39 -11.63 32.70
C LEU A 596 -12.46 -12.56 33.47
N ALA A 597 -11.98 -13.63 32.84
CA ALA A 597 -11.09 -14.61 33.48
C ALA A 597 -9.79 -13.99 34.03
N LYS A 598 -9.31 -12.88 33.44
CA LYS A 598 -8.12 -12.15 33.90
C LYS A 598 -8.40 -11.18 35.06
N SER A 599 -9.67 -10.81 35.28
CA SER A 599 -10.06 -9.76 36.25
C SER A 599 -10.27 -10.27 37.68
N ASN A 600 -10.42 -11.59 37.87
CA ASN A 600 -10.84 -12.22 39.13
C ASN A 600 -12.21 -11.73 39.67
N LYS A 601 -13.06 -11.09 38.84
CA LYS A 601 -14.40 -10.61 39.21
C LYS A 601 -15.49 -11.57 38.75
N GLY A 602 -16.66 -11.49 39.39
CA GLY A 602 -17.89 -12.07 38.88
C GLY A 602 -18.49 -11.22 37.75
N LYS A 603 -19.35 -11.80 36.92
CA LYS A 603 -19.97 -11.11 35.77
C LYS A 603 -20.79 -9.87 36.15
N GLU A 604 -21.41 -9.87 37.33
CA GLU A 604 -22.22 -8.73 37.78
C GLU A 604 -21.35 -7.53 38.17
N ASP A 605 -20.17 -7.76 38.76
CA ASP A 605 -19.22 -6.73 39.18
C ASP A 605 -18.31 -6.24 38.04
N PHE A 606 -18.10 -7.07 37.01
CA PHE A 606 -17.24 -6.78 35.87
C PHE A 606 -17.75 -5.58 35.06
N SER A 607 -16.99 -4.49 35.07
CA SER A 607 -17.40 -3.20 34.52
C SER A 607 -17.11 -3.09 33.02
N ILE A 608 -18.17 -2.96 32.23
CA ILE A 608 -18.11 -2.81 30.77
C ILE A 608 -18.51 -1.39 30.38
N ILE A 609 -17.65 -0.69 29.65
CA ILE A 609 -17.96 0.62 29.06
C ILE A 609 -18.06 0.50 27.54
N ILE A 610 -19.15 1.01 26.97
CA ILE A 610 -19.37 1.16 25.53
C ILE A 610 -19.33 2.65 25.19
N LYS A 611 -18.43 3.03 24.29
CA LYS A 611 -18.24 4.40 23.80
C LYS A 611 -18.80 4.56 22.39
N PRO A 612 -20.04 5.04 22.19
CA PRO A 612 -20.57 5.40 20.88
C PRO A 612 -20.10 6.79 20.42
N ASN A 613 -20.47 7.20 19.19
CA ASN A 613 -20.40 8.60 18.72
C ASN A 613 -21.77 9.25 18.87
N PHE A 614 -21.93 10.31 19.66
CA PHE A 614 -23.13 11.15 19.55
C PHE A 614 -22.94 12.63 19.92
N MET A 615 -21.82 13.03 20.52
CA MET A 615 -21.69 14.40 21.05
C MET A 615 -21.50 15.50 19.98
N PHE A 616 -21.23 15.12 18.73
CA PHE A 616 -21.18 16.01 17.57
C PHE A 616 -22.49 16.05 16.75
N VAL A 617 -23.56 15.40 17.21
CA VAL A 617 -24.85 15.46 16.52
C VAL A 617 -25.37 16.90 16.46
N TYR A 618 -25.63 17.40 15.27
CA TYR A 618 -26.24 18.71 15.08
C TYR A 618 -27.77 18.59 14.93
N SER A 619 -28.27 17.51 14.31
CA SER A 619 -29.70 17.22 14.15
C SER A 619 -29.95 15.72 14.06
N THR A 620 -31.04 15.24 14.65
CA THR A 620 -31.48 13.84 14.51
C THR A 620 -32.06 13.52 13.13
N SER A 621 -32.33 14.50 12.27
CA SER A 621 -32.75 14.21 10.89
C SER A 621 -31.61 13.60 10.06
N ASP A 622 -30.37 13.90 10.44
CA ASP A 622 -29.18 13.29 9.85
C ASP A 622 -28.68 12.14 10.72
N LYS A 623 -28.85 10.91 10.24
CA LYS A 623 -28.45 9.67 10.93
C LYS A 623 -26.99 9.28 10.72
N THR A 624 -26.21 10.09 10.00
CA THR A 624 -24.86 9.72 9.58
C THR A 624 -23.77 10.20 10.54
N THR A 625 -24.10 11.15 11.42
CA THR A 625 -23.12 11.82 12.28
C THR A 625 -22.90 11.15 13.64
N TYR A 626 -23.81 10.23 14.02
CA TYR A 626 -23.82 9.53 15.31
C TYR A 626 -24.11 8.03 15.14
N THR A 627 -23.62 7.21 16.07
CA THR A 627 -23.86 5.75 16.12
C THR A 627 -25.32 5.49 16.44
N ASP A 628 -25.98 4.60 15.69
CA ASP A 628 -27.39 4.25 15.94
C ASP A 628 -27.61 3.74 17.38
N PRO A 629 -28.38 4.46 18.23
CA PRO A 629 -28.64 4.06 19.60
C PRO A 629 -29.26 2.67 19.71
N THR A 630 -30.08 2.28 18.74
CA THR A 630 -30.75 0.97 18.75
C THR A 630 -29.77 -0.19 18.56
N LEU A 631 -28.68 0.01 17.79
CA LEU A 631 -27.62 -0.99 17.66
C LEU A 631 -26.82 -1.14 18.95
N VAL A 632 -26.54 -0.02 19.62
CA VAL A 632 -25.85 -0.03 20.92
C VAL A 632 -26.72 -0.70 21.98
N GLU A 633 -28.01 -0.39 22.05
CA GLU A 633 -28.96 -1.04 22.96
C GLU A 633 -29.13 -2.54 22.66
N HIS A 634 -29.10 -2.95 21.38
CA HIS A 634 -29.07 -4.37 21.01
C HIS A 634 -27.81 -5.05 21.54
N LEU A 635 -26.63 -4.45 21.36
CA LEU A 635 -25.38 -4.98 21.93
C LEU A 635 -25.46 -5.11 23.47
N VAL A 636 -25.98 -4.08 24.16
CA VAL A 636 -26.21 -4.12 25.61
C VAL A 636 -27.14 -5.28 25.98
N GLN A 637 -28.23 -5.49 25.24
CA GLN A 637 -29.14 -6.60 25.47
C GLN A 637 -28.42 -7.96 25.37
N ARG A 638 -27.59 -8.15 24.34
CA ARG A 638 -26.84 -9.40 24.15
C ARG A 638 -25.80 -9.63 25.25
N ILE A 639 -25.15 -8.56 25.72
CA ILE A 639 -24.22 -8.62 26.88
C ILE A 639 -24.98 -8.96 28.17
N TYR A 640 -26.14 -8.35 28.39
CA TYR A 640 -26.99 -8.59 29.55
C TYR A 640 -27.48 -10.05 29.59
N GLU A 641 -27.86 -10.62 28.45
CA GLU A 641 -28.25 -12.04 28.32
C GLU A 641 -27.12 -13.02 28.70
N LYS A 642 -25.84 -12.58 28.62
CA LYS A 642 -24.68 -13.37 29.07
C LYS A 642 -24.36 -13.27 30.55
N GLY A 643 -25.15 -12.49 31.31
CA GLY A 643 -25.04 -12.37 32.77
C GLY A 643 -24.29 -11.14 33.26
N TYR A 644 -23.81 -10.27 32.37
CA TYR A 644 -23.16 -9.02 32.79
C TYR A 644 -24.20 -7.97 33.18
N ARG A 645 -23.93 -7.18 34.22
CA ARG A 645 -24.88 -6.20 34.78
C ARG A 645 -24.31 -4.79 34.88
N ASN A 646 -23.02 -4.66 35.17
CA ASN A 646 -22.34 -3.38 35.26
C ASN A 646 -21.93 -2.86 33.86
N ILE A 647 -22.91 -2.35 33.12
CA ILE A 647 -22.75 -1.86 31.74
C ILE A 647 -22.99 -0.35 31.72
N LYS A 648 -22.07 0.41 31.11
CA LYS A 648 -22.17 1.87 30.98
C LYS A 648 -22.01 2.29 29.53
N ILE A 649 -22.83 3.23 29.08
CA ILE A 649 -22.64 3.98 27.84
C ILE A 649 -21.97 5.30 28.21
N ALA A 650 -20.80 5.56 27.64
CA ALA A 650 -19.98 6.70 28.01
C ALA A 650 -19.73 7.62 26.82
N GLU A 651 -19.75 8.93 27.04
CA GLU A 651 -19.30 9.97 26.10
C GLU A 651 -18.68 11.12 26.89
N ALA A 652 -17.95 12.01 26.23
CA ALA A 652 -17.44 13.23 26.86
C ALA A 652 -18.00 14.47 26.14
N ARG A 653 -18.16 15.57 26.87
CA ARG A 653 -18.61 16.83 26.28
C ARG A 653 -17.68 17.29 25.16
N SER A 654 -18.23 17.97 24.16
CA SER A 654 -17.51 18.32 22.94
C SER A 654 -17.41 19.84 22.76
N THR A 655 -16.68 20.28 21.73
CA THR A 655 -16.61 21.70 21.37
C THR A 655 -18.01 22.30 21.13
N LEU A 656 -19.00 21.50 20.68
CA LEU A 656 -20.38 21.98 20.56
C LEU A 656 -21.01 22.30 21.91
N SER A 657 -20.60 21.62 22.98
CA SER A 657 -21.08 21.91 24.33
C SER A 657 -20.56 23.27 24.84
N VAL A 658 -19.42 23.76 24.33
CA VAL A 658 -18.96 25.14 24.54
C VAL A 658 -19.82 26.15 23.77
N PHE A 659 -20.30 25.79 22.58
CA PHE A 659 -20.97 26.72 21.66
C PHE A 659 -22.49 26.78 21.84
N PHE A 660 -23.09 25.75 22.43
CA PHE A 660 -24.54 25.64 22.55
C PHE A 660 -24.94 25.23 23.98
N GLU A 661 -26.09 25.71 24.44
CA GLU A 661 -26.64 25.41 25.77
C GLU A 661 -27.24 24.01 25.84
N GLY A 662 -27.29 23.43 27.04
CA GLY A 662 -27.97 22.15 27.31
C GLY A 662 -27.34 20.91 26.68
N ARG A 663 -26.07 20.98 26.26
CA ARG A 663 -25.36 19.88 25.57
C ARG A 663 -24.41 19.07 26.48
N ASP A 664 -24.82 18.78 27.72
CA ASP A 664 -24.18 17.71 28.50
C ASP A 664 -24.52 16.33 27.90
N VAL A 665 -23.77 15.30 28.32
CA VAL A 665 -23.85 13.96 27.71
C VAL A 665 -25.24 13.34 27.86
N LYS A 666 -25.89 13.49 29.01
CA LYS A 666 -27.22 12.88 29.27
C LYS A 666 -28.30 13.53 28.42
N ASN A 667 -28.28 14.85 28.30
CA ASN A 667 -29.24 15.58 27.46
C ASN A 667 -29.11 15.23 25.98
N VAL A 668 -27.88 15.14 25.46
CA VAL A 668 -27.65 14.74 24.06
C VAL A 668 -28.00 13.26 23.84
N ALA A 669 -27.69 12.38 24.79
CA ALA A 669 -28.04 10.97 24.71
C ALA A 669 -29.55 10.75 24.63
N SER A 670 -30.32 11.45 25.48
CA SER A 670 -31.79 11.44 25.42
C SER A 670 -32.31 11.97 24.08
N TYR A 671 -31.71 13.04 23.55
CA TYR A 671 -32.09 13.61 22.26
C TYR A 671 -31.91 12.65 21.09
N VAL A 672 -30.80 11.89 21.04
CA VAL A 672 -30.57 10.93 19.95
C VAL A 672 -31.36 9.63 20.09
N GLY A 673 -31.84 9.33 21.30
CA GLY A 673 -32.79 8.24 21.55
C GLY A 673 -32.36 7.19 22.57
N PHE A 674 -31.24 7.38 23.28
CA PHE A 674 -30.85 6.49 24.38
C PHE A 674 -31.82 6.64 25.56
N LYS A 675 -32.20 5.52 26.17
CA LYS A 675 -33.11 5.50 27.33
C LYS A 675 -32.53 4.63 28.45
N GLU A 676 -32.19 5.24 29.58
CA GLU A 676 -31.83 4.47 30.78
C GLU A 676 -33.02 3.62 31.24
N GLY A 677 -32.99 2.34 30.89
CA GLY A 677 -34.05 1.36 31.15
C GLY A 677 -33.63 0.29 32.17
N GLY A 678 -32.64 0.58 33.02
CA GLY A 678 -32.14 -0.30 34.09
C GLY A 678 -31.10 -1.35 33.67
N LYS A 679 -30.81 -1.50 32.37
CA LYS A 679 -29.79 -2.44 31.85
C LYS A 679 -28.40 -1.83 31.69
N TYR A 680 -28.33 -0.50 31.65
CA TYR A 680 -27.09 0.26 31.54
C TYR A 680 -27.26 1.65 32.15
N GLN A 681 -26.14 2.33 32.40
CA GLN A 681 -26.09 3.72 32.84
C GLN A 681 -25.41 4.61 31.79
N ILE A 682 -25.81 5.88 31.69
CA ILE A 682 -25.17 6.88 30.84
C ILE A 682 -24.25 7.74 31.70
N ILE A 683 -22.96 7.74 31.38
CA ILE A 683 -21.94 8.50 32.13
C ILE A 683 -21.31 9.60 31.26
N ASP A 684 -21.05 10.75 31.89
CA ASP A 684 -20.32 11.87 31.29
C ASP A 684 -18.84 11.79 31.69
N LEU A 685 -17.98 11.48 30.73
CA LEU A 685 -16.53 11.36 30.92
C LEU A 685 -15.85 12.72 31.15
N SER A 686 -16.58 13.83 31.05
CA SER A 686 -16.11 15.16 31.47
C SER A 686 -16.35 15.43 32.96
N GLU A 687 -16.95 14.50 33.70
CA GLU A 687 -17.21 14.58 35.14
C GLU A 687 -16.43 13.52 35.92
N ASP A 688 -16.49 13.57 37.26
CA ASP A 688 -15.77 12.68 38.19
C ASP A 688 -14.31 12.42 37.79
N LEU A 689 -13.59 13.53 37.61
CA LEU A 689 -12.22 13.54 37.12
C LEU A 689 -11.21 13.39 38.26
N GLU A 690 -10.09 12.75 37.96
CA GLU A 690 -8.89 12.75 38.78
C GLU A 690 -7.64 13.03 37.94
N ASP A 691 -6.60 13.56 38.59
CA ASP A 691 -5.31 13.80 37.96
C ASP A 691 -4.64 12.48 37.58
N TYR A 692 -4.07 12.44 36.37
CA TYR A 692 -3.35 11.29 35.85
C TYR A 692 -2.18 11.74 34.97
N ASP A 693 -1.04 11.06 35.10
CA ASP A 693 0.11 11.32 34.25
C ASP A 693 0.19 10.25 33.16
N TYR A 694 -0.14 10.66 31.93
CA TYR A 694 -0.09 9.79 30.75
C TYR A 694 1.31 9.74 30.12
N GLY A 695 2.24 10.58 30.58
CA GLY A 695 3.48 10.85 29.85
C GLY A 695 3.21 11.32 28.42
N GLY A 696 4.24 11.22 27.56
CA GLY A 696 4.09 11.53 26.13
C GLY A 696 3.58 12.96 25.86
N LYS A 697 2.70 13.08 24.88
CA LYS A 697 2.10 14.35 24.42
C LYS A 697 0.89 14.76 25.27
N LEU A 698 0.17 13.78 25.85
CA LEU A 698 -0.95 14.07 26.76
C LEU A 698 -0.46 14.52 28.15
N GLY A 699 0.73 14.09 28.59
CA GLY A 699 1.36 14.52 29.84
C GLY A 699 0.44 14.41 31.06
N LYS A 700 0.58 15.34 32.01
CA LYS A 700 -0.36 15.50 33.12
C LYS A 700 -1.70 16.01 32.60
N HIS A 701 -2.75 15.25 32.85
CA HIS A 701 -4.11 15.54 32.41
C HIS A 701 -5.13 14.83 33.31
N PHE A 702 -6.42 14.95 32.98
CA PHE A 702 -7.48 14.30 33.74
C PHE A 702 -7.90 12.95 33.16
N VAL A 703 -8.44 12.09 34.00
CA VAL A 703 -9.17 10.87 33.61
C VAL A 703 -10.46 10.77 34.43
N ASN A 704 -11.54 10.30 33.80
CA ASN A 704 -12.76 9.93 34.53
C ASN A 704 -12.55 8.60 35.27
N LYS A 705 -13.01 8.51 36.52
CA LYS A 705 -12.77 7.34 37.38
C LYS A 705 -13.42 6.05 36.88
N ASP A 706 -14.62 6.12 36.31
CA ASP A 706 -15.26 4.95 35.70
C ASP A 706 -14.47 4.48 34.48
N TRP A 707 -14.02 5.40 33.62
CA TRP A 707 -13.18 5.05 32.48
C TRP A 707 -11.89 4.39 32.91
N LYS A 708 -11.22 4.92 33.95
CA LYS A 708 -9.98 4.36 34.49
C LYS A 708 -10.18 2.96 35.06
N SER A 709 -11.25 2.75 35.82
CA SER A 709 -11.52 1.50 36.55
C SER A 709 -12.24 0.42 35.75
N ALA A 710 -12.70 0.72 34.52
CA ALA A 710 -13.38 -0.25 33.68
C ALA A 710 -12.50 -1.47 33.35
N ASP A 711 -13.11 -2.65 33.43
CA ASP A 711 -12.48 -3.93 33.12
C ASP A 711 -12.52 -4.23 31.62
N PHE A 712 -13.50 -3.70 30.91
CA PHE A 712 -13.66 -3.89 29.47
C PHE A 712 -14.19 -2.62 28.79
N ARG A 713 -13.58 -2.26 27.66
CA ARG A 713 -13.89 -1.03 26.91
C ARG A 713 -14.17 -1.36 25.46
N VAL A 714 -15.32 -0.91 24.96
CA VAL A 714 -15.78 -1.10 23.58
C VAL A 714 -15.87 0.26 22.89
N SER A 715 -15.23 0.41 21.73
CA SER A 715 -15.45 1.54 20.83
C SER A 715 -16.54 1.17 19.83
N PHE A 716 -17.69 1.85 19.83
CA PHE A 716 -18.75 1.63 18.83
C PHE A 716 -18.88 2.87 17.92
N ALA A 717 -17.99 2.95 16.95
CA ALA A 717 -17.85 4.11 16.09
C ALA A 717 -18.93 4.20 15.00
N LYS A 718 -19.08 5.41 14.44
CA LYS A 718 -19.87 5.68 13.24
C LYS A 718 -18.94 5.75 12.02
N ASN A 719 -19.31 5.08 10.94
CA ASN A 719 -18.57 5.08 9.67
C ASN A 719 -18.70 6.43 8.95
N LYS A 720 -17.67 7.27 9.00
CA LYS A 720 -17.69 8.56 8.29
C LYS A 720 -16.29 9.07 7.93
N THR A 721 -16.24 9.97 6.96
CA THR A 721 -15.04 10.75 6.61
C THR A 721 -14.81 11.90 7.59
N HIS A 722 -13.62 12.50 7.55
CA HIS A 722 -13.28 13.64 8.39
C HIS A 722 -12.26 14.56 7.71
N SER A 723 -12.54 15.85 7.61
CA SER A 723 -11.63 16.82 6.96
C SER A 723 -10.20 16.79 7.48
N TYR A 724 -10.01 16.80 8.80
CA TYR A 724 -8.70 16.70 9.47
C TYR A 724 -8.02 15.32 9.30
N ALA A 725 -8.68 14.24 9.75
CA ALA A 725 -8.08 12.90 9.87
C ALA A 725 -8.34 11.97 8.67
N LEU A 726 -8.96 12.49 7.61
CA LEU A 726 -9.44 11.83 6.39
C LEU A 726 -10.64 10.89 6.61
N TYR A 727 -10.56 10.02 7.62
CA TYR A 727 -11.65 9.17 8.09
C TYR A 727 -11.75 9.15 9.62
N THR A 728 -12.86 8.63 10.13
CA THR A 728 -13.06 8.42 11.56
C THR A 728 -13.81 7.12 11.81
N LEU A 729 -13.21 6.28 12.65
CA LEU A 729 -13.68 4.95 12.99
C LEU A 729 -13.40 4.69 14.49
N ALA A 730 -13.04 3.47 14.88
CA ALA A 730 -12.88 3.03 16.26
C ALA A 730 -11.77 3.77 17.02
N ILE A 731 -10.61 4.07 16.40
CA ILE A 731 -9.50 4.78 17.07
C ILE A 731 -9.91 6.22 17.36
N LYS A 732 -10.33 6.96 16.33
CA LYS A 732 -10.69 8.37 16.48
C LYS A 732 -11.96 8.58 17.31
N ASN A 733 -12.82 7.57 17.45
CA ASN A 733 -13.91 7.63 18.43
C ASN A 733 -13.39 7.81 19.87
N ILE A 734 -12.20 7.27 20.20
CA ILE A 734 -11.59 7.40 21.54
C ILE A 734 -11.08 8.81 21.82
N TYR A 735 -10.69 9.57 20.80
CA TYR A 735 -10.48 11.02 20.96
C TYR A 735 -11.73 11.72 21.56
N GLY A 736 -12.91 11.21 21.22
CA GLY A 736 -14.18 11.63 21.82
C GLY A 736 -14.26 11.40 23.33
N ALA A 737 -13.53 10.43 23.90
CA ALA A 737 -13.53 10.10 25.32
C ALA A 737 -12.65 11.02 26.19
N LEU A 738 -11.76 11.82 25.58
CA LEU A 738 -10.92 12.76 26.33
C LEU A 738 -11.77 13.82 27.07
N PRO A 739 -11.49 14.14 28.35
CA PRO A 739 -12.48 14.76 29.24
C PRO A 739 -12.75 16.25 28.97
N MET A 740 -11.78 17.01 28.47
CA MET A 740 -11.96 18.45 28.28
C MET A 740 -12.99 18.79 27.19
N GLU A 741 -13.98 19.59 27.57
CA GLU A 741 -15.10 20.01 26.73
C GLU A 741 -14.63 20.81 25.51
N PHE A 742 -13.73 21.78 25.68
CA PHE A 742 -13.19 22.58 24.56
C PHE A 742 -12.07 21.82 23.81
N LYS A 743 -12.43 20.66 23.25
CA LYS A 743 -11.53 19.71 22.60
C LYS A 743 -10.65 20.35 21.51
N PHE A 744 -11.23 21.26 20.72
CA PHE A 744 -10.48 21.98 19.69
C PHE A 744 -9.30 22.77 20.29
N LYS A 745 -9.57 23.64 21.26
CA LYS A 745 -8.54 24.46 21.92
C LYS A 745 -7.50 23.61 22.65
N GLU A 746 -7.95 22.62 23.42
CA GLU A 746 -7.05 21.85 24.27
C GLU A 746 -6.17 20.89 23.45
N TYR A 747 -6.76 20.13 22.52
CA TYR A 747 -6.05 19.02 21.87
C TYR A 747 -5.52 19.36 20.47
N HIS A 748 -6.23 20.17 19.67
CA HIS A 748 -5.69 20.61 18.38
C HIS A 748 -4.62 21.69 18.57
N CYS A 749 -4.93 22.74 19.33
CA CYS A 749 -4.05 23.89 19.45
C CYS A 749 -2.99 23.72 20.55
N LYS A 750 -3.40 23.67 21.83
CA LYS A 750 -2.47 23.74 22.98
C LYS A 750 -1.54 22.54 23.07
N ARG A 751 -2.06 21.33 22.81
CA ARG A 751 -1.27 20.09 22.82
C ARG A 751 -0.73 19.72 21.44
N GLY A 752 -0.91 20.59 20.43
CA GLY A 752 -0.27 20.54 19.12
C GLY A 752 -0.86 19.54 18.11
N ASN A 753 -1.44 18.40 18.52
CA ASN A 753 -2.31 17.59 17.66
C ASN A 753 -3.16 16.59 18.45
N ILE A 754 -4.20 16.10 17.78
CA ILE A 754 -5.13 15.09 18.32
C ILE A 754 -4.57 13.65 18.30
N TYR A 755 -3.58 13.39 17.46
CA TYR A 755 -3.08 12.04 17.21
C TYR A 755 -2.33 11.48 18.42
N GLY A 756 -1.25 12.14 18.85
CA GLY A 756 -0.43 11.66 19.96
C GLY A 756 -1.19 11.63 21.28
N THR A 757 -2.05 12.63 21.53
CA THR A 757 -2.88 12.69 22.74
C THR A 757 -3.85 11.51 22.84
N THR A 758 -4.46 11.11 21.74
CA THR A 758 -5.34 9.93 21.71
C THR A 758 -4.57 8.63 21.88
N MET A 759 -3.37 8.52 21.28
CA MET A 759 -2.53 7.34 21.42
C MET A 759 -2.06 7.11 22.86
N ASP A 760 -1.62 8.18 23.54
CA ASP A 760 -1.24 8.11 24.95
C ASP A 760 -2.43 7.70 25.83
N TYR A 761 -3.64 8.18 25.51
CA TYR A 761 -4.85 7.75 26.21
C TYR A 761 -5.15 6.25 26.02
N ILE A 762 -5.03 5.73 24.79
CA ILE A 762 -5.25 4.31 24.48
C ILE A 762 -4.19 3.41 25.13
N LYS A 763 -2.91 3.84 25.19
CA LYS A 763 -1.84 3.07 25.84
C LYS A 763 -2.14 2.81 27.32
N HIS A 764 -2.61 3.84 28.03
CA HIS A 764 -2.92 3.73 29.45
C HIS A 764 -4.27 3.05 29.71
N PHE A 765 -5.24 3.22 28.80
CA PHE A 765 -6.57 2.62 28.90
C PHE A 765 -6.92 1.86 27.62
N PRO A 766 -6.44 0.61 27.48
CA PRO A 766 -6.67 -0.20 26.29
C PRO A 766 -8.15 -0.38 25.96
N ILE A 767 -8.43 -0.36 24.66
CA ILE A 767 -9.75 -0.68 24.10
C ILE A 767 -9.72 -2.15 23.70
N HIS A 768 -10.69 -2.90 24.20
CA HIS A 768 -10.71 -4.36 24.09
C HIS A 768 -11.49 -4.84 22.88
N PHE A 769 -12.33 -3.98 22.30
CA PHE A 769 -13.14 -4.33 21.15
C PHE A 769 -13.59 -3.09 20.36
N GLY A 770 -13.60 -3.19 19.04
CA GLY A 770 -14.13 -2.18 18.13
C GLY A 770 -15.36 -2.68 17.37
N PHE A 771 -16.38 -1.84 17.25
CA PHE A 771 -17.48 -1.97 16.31
C PHE A 771 -17.59 -0.70 15.47
N VAL A 772 -18.03 -0.84 14.22
CA VAL A 772 -18.34 0.28 13.33
C VAL A 772 -19.76 0.11 12.80
N ASP A 773 -20.62 1.09 13.10
CA ASP A 773 -21.91 1.28 12.45
C ASP A 773 -21.69 1.95 11.08
N GLY A 774 -21.82 1.17 10.02
CA GLY A 774 -21.83 1.63 8.63
C GLY A 774 -23.20 1.50 7.96
N VAL A 775 -24.30 1.28 8.69
CA VAL A 775 -25.63 1.12 8.05
C VAL A 775 -25.93 2.32 7.16
N THR A 776 -25.69 3.51 7.72
CA THR A 776 -25.58 4.79 7.03
C THR A 776 -24.24 5.44 7.37
N GLY A 777 -23.64 6.16 6.42
CA GLY A 777 -22.38 6.87 6.64
C GLY A 777 -22.37 8.23 5.97
N ALA A 778 -21.57 9.14 6.53
CA ALA A 778 -21.32 10.46 5.97
C ALA A 778 -19.99 10.42 5.23
N ASP A 779 -20.01 10.73 3.93
CA ASP A 779 -18.80 10.72 3.10
C ASP A 779 -18.45 12.13 2.57
N GLY A 780 -17.28 12.25 1.94
CA GLY A 780 -16.76 13.51 1.42
C GLY A 780 -16.10 14.43 2.47
N PRO A 781 -15.64 15.64 2.09
CA PRO A 781 -14.86 16.53 2.95
C PRO A 781 -15.57 17.02 4.22
N PHE A 782 -16.90 16.95 4.26
CA PHE A 782 -17.70 17.44 5.38
C PHE A 782 -18.40 16.34 6.18
N GLY A 783 -18.05 15.06 5.97
CA GLY A 783 -18.72 13.94 6.64
C GLY A 783 -18.66 13.95 8.17
N ILE A 784 -17.76 14.72 8.78
CA ILE A 784 -17.78 14.97 10.24
C ILE A 784 -19.03 15.77 10.67
N PHE A 785 -19.50 16.71 9.85
CA PHE A 785 -20.45 17.75 10.22
C PHE A 785 -21.88 17.39 9.89
N ALA A 786 -22.13 17.00 8.65
CA ALA A 786 -23.44 16.65 8.14
C ALA A 786 -23.31 15.96 6.78
N ASP A 787 -24.29 15.12 6.45
CA ASP A 787 -24.45 14.61 5.10
C ASP A 787 -25.91 14.70 4.63
N PRO A 788 -26.22 15.59 3.67
CA PRO A 788 -27.56 15.68 3.12
C PRO A 788 -27.93 14.51 2.18
N TYR A 789 -26.97 13.65 1.81
CA TYR A 789 -27.17 12.50 0.93
C TYR A 789 -26.43 11.25 1.45
N PRO A 790 -26.88 10.69 2.59
CA PRO A 790 -26.23 9.58 3.28
C PRO A 790 -25.83 8.42 2.37
N GLN A 791 -24.61 7.93 2.53
CA GLN A 791 -24.23 6.66 1.90
C GLN A 791 -24.85 5.48 2.65
N LEU A 792 -25.53 4.63 1.88
CA LEU A 792 -26.16 3.42 2.37
C LEU A 792 -25.21 2.24 2.16
N THR A 793 -24.27 2.05 3.08
CA THR A 793 -23.35 0.91 2.99
C THR A 793 -23.94 -0.35 3.62
N MET A 794 -24.96 -0.22 4.48
CA MET A 794 -25.68 -1.35 5.10
C MET A 794 -24.73 -2.36 5.76
N THR A 795 -23.60 -1.87 6.28
CA THR A 795 -22.47 -2.66 6.75
C THR A 795 -22.27 -2.46 8.25
N ILE A 796 -21.90 -3.53 8.97
CA ILE A 796 -21.36 -3.45 10.33
C ILE A 796 -20.03 -4.19 10.36
N ILE A 797 -19.04 -3.61 11.04
CA ILE A 797 -17.70 -4.17 11.22
C ILE A 797 -17.45 -4.41 12.70
N GLY A 798 -16.72 -5.46 13.09
CA GLY A 798 -16.26 -5.64 14.46
C GLY A 798 -15.06 -6.55 14.61
N GLY A 799 -14.26 -6.33 15.66
CA GLY A 799 -13.05 -7.10 15.96
C GLY A 799 -12.40 -6.70 17.29
N GLU A 800 -11.54 -7.59 17.80
CA GLU A 800 -10.81 -7.40 19.07
C GLU A 800 -9.78 -6.26 19.00
N ASP A 801 -9.11 -6.12 17.86
CA ASP A 801 -8.07 -5.12 17.66
C ASP A 801 -8.60 -3.91 16.88
N ILE A 802 -8.63 -2.74 17.53
CA ILE A 802 -9.14 -1.50 16.92
C ILE A 802 -8.27 -0.97 15.77
N VAL A 803 -6.98 -1.33 15.70
CA VAL A 803 -6.11 -1.02 14.57
C VAL A 803 -6.55 -1.84 13.36
N ALA A 804 -6.82 -3.14 13.55
CA ALA A 804 -7.34 -4.00 12.49
C ALA A 804 -8.74 -3.59 12.02
N VAL A 805 -9.63 -3.22 12.96
CA VAL A 805 -10.98 -2.74 12.64
C VAL A 805 -10.93 -1.45 11.81
N ASP A 806 -10.11 -0.47 12.22
CA ASP A 806 -9.95 0.79 11.46
C ASP A 806 -9.26 0.55 10.11
N TRP A 807 -8.31 -0.38 10.04
CA TRP A 807 -7.65 -0.75 8.79
C TRP A 807 -8.65 -1.30 7.78
N VAL A 808 -9.45 -2.30 8.17
CA VAL A 808 -10.50 -2.86 7.30
C VAL A 808 -11.54 -1.80 6.96
N GLY A 809 -11.98 -1.00 7.92
CA GLY A 809 -12.97 0.05 7.69
C GLY A 809 -12.50 1.12 6.71
N ALA A 810 -11.26 1.61 6.84
CA ALA A 810 -10.65 2.58 5.93
C ALA A 810 -10.40 1.98 4.55
N SER A 811 -9.89 0.75 4.47
CA SER A 811 -9.74 0.09 3.17
C SER A 811 -11.09 -0.09 2.49
N LYS A 812 -12.18 -0.44 3.19
CA LYS A 812 -13.53 -0.50 2.59
C LYS A 812 -13.99 0.85 2.02
N MET A 813 -13.55 1.98 2.55
CA MET A 813 -13.80 3.31 1.96
C MET A 813 -13.03 3.54 0.65
N GLY A 814 -12.12 2.64 0.28
CA GLY A 814 -11.15 2.84 -0.79
C GLY A 814 -10.13 3.92 -0.42
N ILE A 815 -9.73 3.98 0.85
CA ILE A 815 -8.67 4.85 1.38
C ILE A 815 -7.50 3.98 1.82
N GLU A 816 -6.28 4.37 1.47
CA GLU A 816 -5.07 3.77 2.06
C GLU A 816 -5.01 4.07 3.57
N PRO A 817 -5.15 3.08 4.47
CA PRO A 817 -5.29 3.34 5.91
C PRO A 817 -4.17 4.20 6.51
N MET A 818 -2.92 4.02 6.05
CA MET A 818 -1.74 4.76 6.53
C MET A 818 -1.70 6.23 6.09
N ILE A 819 -2.63 6.69 5.25
CA ILE A 819 -2.74 8.13 4.95
C ILE A 819 -3.13 8.94 6.20
N SER A 820 -3.81 8.31 7.17
CA SER A 820 -4.19 8.95 8.43
C SER A 820 -3.04 8.85 9.43
N VAL A 821 -2.65 9.99 10.02
CA VAL A 821 -1.64 10.03 11.09
C VAL A 821 -2.08 9.20 12.31
N TYR A 822 -3.40 9.03 12.53
CA TYR A 822 -3.90 8.09 13.55
C TYR A 822 -3.41 6.67 13.30
N MET A 823 -3.50 6.19 12.05
CA MET A 823 -3.09 4.83 11.70
C MET A 823 -1.57 4.70 11.73
N GLN A 824 -0.84 5.70 11.23
CA GLN A 824 0.63 5.70 11.30
C GLN A 824 1.13 5.56 12.74
N GLU A 825 0.60 6.36 13.66
CA GLU A 825 0.97 6.29 15.08
C GLU A 825 0.47 4.99 15.73
N ALA A 826 -0.74 4.52 15.40
CA ALA A 826 -1.28 3.27 15.94
C ALA A 826 -0.44 2.06 15.52
N VAL A 827 -0.08 1.93 14.23
CA VAL A 827 0.77 0.84 13.74
C VAL A 827 2.17 0.92 14.32
N LYS A 828 2.73 2.13 14.49
CA LYS A 828 4.03 2.32 15.14
C LYS A 828 4.02 1.88 16.60
N ILE A 829 2.94 2.14 17.33
CA ILE A 829 2.85 1.92 18.78
C ILE A 829 2.37 0.51 19.12
N PHE A 830 1.34 0.02 18.44
CA PHE A 830 0.64 -1.23 18.76
C PHE A 830 0.93 -2.35 17.75
N GLY A 831 1.50 -2.01 16.60
CA GLY A 831 1.57 -2.90 15.44
C GLY A 831 0.22 -3.00 14.73
N LYS A 832 0.24 -3.45 13.48
CA LYS A 832 -0.93 -3.98 12.78
C LYS A 832 -0.89 -5.50 12.82
N PRO A 833 -1.85 -6.18 13.46
CA PRO A 833 -1.88 -7.64 13.43
C PRO A 833 -2.16 -8.16 12.01
N ARG A 834 -1.84 -9.43 11.79
CA ARG A 834 -2.40 -10.19 10.66
C ARG A 834 -3.91 -10.25 10.85
N ILE A 835 -4.65 -9.95 9.79
CA ILE A 835 -6.10 -9.91 9.85
C ILE A 835 -6.63 -11.20 9.20
N ARG A 836 -7.59 -11.86 9.85
CA ARG A 836 -8.49 -12.82 9.22
C ARG A 836 -9.83 -12.12 8.99
N LEU A 837 -10.22 -11.93 7.74
CA LEU A 837 -11.54 -11.35 7.45
C LEU A 837 -12.61 -12.44 7.48
N THR A 838 -13.72 -12.18 8.18
CA THR A 838 -14.94 -13.00 8.07
C THR A 838 -16.06 -12.16 7.46
N GLY A 839 -16.71 -12.66 6.41
CA GLY A 839 -17.81 -11.97 5.73
C GLY A 839 -17.38 -11.17 4.48
N ASN A 840 -17.92 -9.96 4.28
CA ASN A 840 -17.79 -9.19 3.04
C ASN A 840 -16.54 -8.29 3.03
N GLY A 841 -15.56 -8.64 2.19
CA GLY A 841 -14.34 -7.86 1.95
C GLY A 841 -14.39 -6.87 0.78
N GLU A 842 -15.55 -6.67 0.16
CA GLU A 842 -15.66 -5.76 -0.98
C GLU A 842 -15.60 -4.29 -0.53
N LEU A 843 -15.01 -3.43 -1.35
CA LEU A 843 -15.02 -1.99 -1.09
C LEU A 843 -16.44 -1.42 -1.20
N TYR A 844 -16.72 -0.32 -0.51
CA TYR A 844 -17.95 0.43 -0.70
C TYR A 844 -18.04 0.91 -2.15
N LYS A 845 -19.18 0.66 -2.81
CA LYS A 845 -19.37 0.98 -4.22
C LYS A 845 -19.42 2.49 -4.51
N PHE A 846 -20.04 3.25 -3.60
CA PHE A 846 -20.29 4.68 -3.74
C PHE A 846 -19.84 5.38 -2.46
N TRP A 847 -18.53 5.62 -2.35
CA TRP A 847 -17.95 6.30 -1.21
C TRP A 847 -16.98 7.37 -1.69
N ALA A 848 -17.23 8.62 -1.32
CA ALA A 848 -16.43 9.79 -1.62
C ALA A 848 -15.47 10.07 -0.46
N ASN A 849 -14.18 10.19 -0.76
CA ASN A 849 -13.18 10.47 0.27
C ASN A 849 -12.91 11.97 0.42
N THR A 850 -12.29 12.33 1.54
CA THR A 850 -11.86 13.71 1.78
C THR A 850 -10.68 14.02 0.87
N PRO A 851 -10.73 15.07 0.02
CA PRO A 851 -9.60 15.48 -0.79
C PRO A 851 -8.40 15.87 0.08
N ARG A 852 -7.18 15.49 -0.32
CA ARG A 852 -5.94 15.81 0.44
C ARG A 852 -5.79 17.30 0.76
N ILE A 853 -6.20 18.17 -0.16
CA ILE A 853 -6.15 19.63 0.05
C ILE A 853 -7.04 20.10 1.20
N ALA A 854 -8.17 19.43 1.46
CA ALA A 854 -9.05 19.76 2.58
C ALA A 854 -8.40 19.39 3.94
N SER A 855 -7.68 18.27 3.99
CA SER A 855 -6.88 17.92 5.18
C SER A 855 -5.70 18.85 5.38
N TRP A 856 -4.98 19.19 4.30
CA TRP A 856 -3.90 20.18 4.36
C TRP A 856 -4.38 21.53 4.89
N ALA A 857 -5.50 22.05 4.38
CA ALA A 857 -6.08 23.31 4.85
C ALA A 857 -6.50 23.23 6.32
N SER A 858 -7.03 22.08 6.76
CA SER A 858 -7.40 21.88 8.16
C SER A 858 -6.20 21.96 9.11
N HIS A 859 -5.07 21.34 8.75
CA HIS A 859 -3.85 21.38 9.57
C HIS A 859 -3.12 22.74 9.53
N ASN A 860 -3.09 23.41 8.37
CA ASN A 860 -2.23 24.59 8.17
C ASN A 860 -2.95 25.93 8.33
N ILE A 861 -4.28 25.93 8.37
CA ILE A 861 -5.06 27.18 8.46
C ILE A 861 -5.96 27.14 9.70
N LEU A 862 -6.70 26.05 9.88
CA LEU A 862 -7.70 26.00 10.95
C LEU A 862 -7.09 25.79 12.34
N ASP A 863 -5.94 25.12 12.49
CA ASP A 863 -5.34 24.86 13.81
C ASP A 863 -4.80 26.11 14.54
N TYR A 864 -4.69 27.25 13.84
CA TYR A 864 -4.39 28.52 14.49
C TYR A 864 -5.60 29.02 15.27
N TYR A 865 -5.59 28.88 16.60
CA TYR A 865 -6.73 29.21 17.48
C TYR A 865 -7.38 30.58 17.18
N THR A 866 -6.58 31.62 16.93
CA THR A 866 -7.05 32.99 16.64
C THR A 866 -7.88 33.09 15.35
N PHE A 867 -7.66 32.18 14.39
CA PHE A 867 -8.40 32.10 13.14
C PHE A 867 -9.46 30.98 13.17
N GLY A 868 -9.08 29.78 13.64
CA GLY A 868 -9.92 28.60 13.70
C GLY A 868 -11.14 28.76 14.61
N TYR A 869 -10.98 29.34 15.81
CA TYR A 869 -12.10 29.50 16.73
C TYR A 869 -13.25 30.35 16.15
N PRO A 870 -12.99 31.55 15.58
CA PRO A 870 -14.02 32.31 14.85
C PRO A 870 -14.73 31.49 13.77
N VAL A 871 -13.98 30.76 12.94
CA VAL A 871 -14.54 29.95 11.84
C VAL A 871 -15.42 28.83 12.38
N TYR A 872 -14.92 28.02 13.32
CA TYR A 872 -15.66 26.92 13.92
C TYR A 872 -16.91 27.40 14.66
N TYR A 873 -16.79 28.47 15.46
CA TYR A 873 -17.94 29.04 16.14
C TYR A 873 -18.96 29.54 15.11
N LEU A 874 -18.60 30.47 14.22
CA LEU A 874 -19.54 31.10 13.29
C LEU A 874 -20.23 30.13 12.31
N LEU A 875 -19.53 29.04 11.94
CA LEU A 875 -20.02 28.05 10.97
C LEU A 875 -20.66 26.81 11.61
N SER A 876 -20.51 26.57 12.90
CA SER A 876 -21.21 25.46 13.59
C SER A 876 -22.71 25.70 13.68
N GLU A 877 -23.52 24.64 13.61
CA GLU A 877 -24.96 24.68 13.80
C GLU A 877 -25.42 23.57 14.76
N SER A 878 -26.58 23.77 15.39
CA SER A 878 -27.23 22.77 16.23
C SER A 878 -28.76 22.92 16.15
N ASP A 879 -29.48 21.85 16.45
CA ASP A 879 -30.93 21.84 16.61
C ASP A 879 -31.37 22.98 17.56
N PRO A 880 -32.46 23.71 17.26
CA PRO A 880 -32.97 24.80 18.10
C PRO A 880 -33.21 24.44 19.56
N ARG A 881 -33.37 23.16 19.90
CA ARG A 881 -33.39 22.66 21.29
C ARG A 881 -32.12 23.04 22.07
N PHE A 882 -30.99 23.19 21.39
CA PHE A 882 -29.70 23.59 21.96
C PHE A 882 -29.31 24.97 21.41
N PRO A 883 -29.79 26.06 22.02
CA PRO A 883 -29.55 27.41 21.51
C PRO A 883 -28.06 27.79 21.59
N ALA A 884 -27.62 28.66 20.68
CA ALA A 884 -26.22 29.12 20.64
C ALA A 884 -25.91 30.04 21.84
N LYS A 885 -24.79 29.78 22.49
CA LYS A 885 -24.22 30.64 23.55
C LYS A 885 -23.56 31.87 22.93
N PRO A 886 -23.52 33.02 23.61
CA PRO A 886 -22.71 34.15 23.16
C PRO A 886 -21.23 33.75 23.12
N ALA A 887 -20.51 34.18 22.08
CA ALA A 887 -19.07 34.05 22.03
C ALA A 887 -18.40 34.97 23.04
N THR A 888 -17.16 34.63 23.42
CA THR A 888 -16.27 35.52 24.19
C THR A 888 -16.01 36.88 23.51
N SER A 889 -16.25 36.99 22.21
CA SER A 889 -16.17 38.24 21.45
C SER A 889 -17.57 38.71 21.07
N GLU A 890 -17.95 39.90 21.51
CA GLU A 890 -19.22 40.54 21.14
C GLU A 890 -19.38 40.68 19.63
N ILE A 891 -18.28 40.95 18.92
CA ILE A 891 -18.23 41.03 17.45
C ILE A 891 -18.67 39.69 16.85
N LEU A 892 -18.11 38.57 17.27
CA LEU A 892 -18.49 37.25 16.76
C LEU A 892 -19.96 36.92 17.05
N THR A 893 -20.45 37.28 18.24
CA THR A 893 -21.86 37.12 18.61
C THR A 893 -22.78 37.91 17.69
N MET A 894 -22.44 39.16 17.37
CA MET A 894 -23.19 40.01 16.45
C MET A 894 -23.14 39.49 14.99
N PHE A 895 -22.01 38.93 14.55
CA PHE A 895 -21.86 38.43 13.18
C PHE A 895 -22.48 37.06 12.93
N ARG A 896 -22.60 36.20 13.95
CA ARG A 896 -23.13 34.83 13.80
C ARG A 896 -24.49 34.78 13.07
N PRO A 897 -25.52 35.59 13.40
CA PRO A 897 -26.80 35.56 12.69
C PRO A 897 -26.67 35.92 11.20
N LYS A 898 -25.75 36.83 10.84
CA LYS A 898 -25.53 37.27 9.45
C LYS A 898 -24.93 36.19 8.56
N LEU A 899 -24.31 35.16 9.15
CA LEU A 899 -23.70 34.03 8.44
C LEU A 899 -24.63 32.80 8.35
N LYS A 900 -25.94 32.95 8.60
CA LYS A 900 -26.91 31.84 8.46
C LYS A 900 -26.83 31.18 7.08
N PHE A 901 -26.76 31.98 6.01
CA PHE A 901 -26.64 31.46 4.64
C PHE A 901 -25.38 30.60 4.42
N MET A 902 -24.27 30.89 5.11
CA MET A 902 -23.04 30.10 5.04
C MET A 902 -23.18 28.77 5.79
N ARG A 903 -23.91 28.76 6.91
CA ARG A 903 -24.19 27.52 7.65
C ARG A 903 -25.11 26.61 6.86
N GLU A 904 -26.11 27.15 6.17
CA GLU A 904 -27.01 26.39 5.27
C GLU A 904 -26.28 25.66 4.13
N ILE A 905 -25.04 26.06 3.82
CA ILE A 905 -24.17 25.34 2.88
C ILE A 905 -23.71 24.00 3.48
N PHE A 906 -23.45 23.92 4.78
CA PHE A 906 -22.86 22.73 5.39
C PHE A 906 -23.88 21.97 6.24
N PHE A 907 -24.67 22.69 7.03
CA PHE A 907 -25.67 22.18 7.95
C PHE A 907 -27.05 22.60 7.45
N LYS A 908 -27.92 21.63 7.16
CA LYS A 908 -29.30 21.93 6.74
C LYS A 908 -30.26 21.68 7.89
N GLU A 909 -31.20 22.60 8.07
CA GLU A 909 -32.32 22.39 8.97
C GLU A 909 -33.25 21.29 8.38
N PRO A 910 -33.93 20.50 9.23
CA PRO A 910 -34.88 19.50 8.78
C PRO A 910 -35.94 20.07 7.83
N GLY A 911 -36.00 19.56 6.60
CA GLY A 911 -36.99 19.97 5.57
C GLY A 911 -36.56 21.11 4.65
N GLN A 912 -35.39 21.73 4.85
CA GLN A 912 -34.89 22.76 3.94
C GLN A 912 -34.34 22.18 2.64
N LEU A 913 -34.79 22.74 1.52
CA LEU A 913 -34.22 22.47 0.20
C LEU A 913 -32.79 23.02 0.13
N PRO A 914 -31.85 22.33 -0.55
CA PRO A 914 -30.52 22.86 -0.74
C PRO A 914 -30.60 24.15 -1.55
N SER A 915 -29.97 25.23 -1.07
CA SER A 915 -29.87 26.47 -1.84
C SER A 915 -29.15 26.24 -3.17
N VAL A 916 -29.42 27.08 -4.18
CA VAL A 916 -28.69 27.02 -5.47
C VAL A 916 -27.18 27.10 -5.24
N PHE A 917 -26.73 27.88 -4.24
CA PHE A 917 -25.34 27.99 -3.86
C PHE A 917 -24.80 26.71 -3.21
N HIS A 918 -25.54 26.05 -2.31
CA HIS A 918 -25.18 24.72 -1.79
C HIS A 918 -25.06 23.70 -2.93
N GLN A 919 -26.01 23.70 -3.87
CA GLN A 919 -25.98 22.80 -5.02
C GLN A 919 -24.83 23.12 -5.98
N ALA A 920 -24.51 24.39 -6.18
CA ALA A 920 -23.40 24.85 -7.00
C ALA A 920 -22.06 24.53 -6.35
N LEU A 921 -21.91 24.73 -5.04
CA LEU A 921 -20.72 24.37 -4.28
C LEU A 921 -20.53 22.85 -4.25
N ASN A 922 -21.61 22.09 -4.03
CA ASN A 922 -21.59 20.64 -4.21
C ASN A 922 -21.29 20.24 -5.67
N LYS A 923 -21.62 21.04 -6.68
CA LYS A 923 -21.23 20.80 -8.07
C LYS A 923 -19.78 21.22 -8.36
N LEU A 924 -19.24 22.22 -7.67
CA LEU A 924 -17.91 22.81 -7.91
C LEU A 924 -16.82 22.02 -7.19
N PHE A 925 -17.11 21.54 -5.98
CA PHE A 925 -16.36 20.52 -5.26
C PHE A 925 -16.81 19.10 -5.63
N LEU A 926 -17.77 18.99 -6.55
CA LEU A 926 -18.33 17.74 -7.07
C LEU A 926 -18.68 16.73 -5.94
N LEU A 927 -19.20 17.23 -4.82
CA LEU A 927 -19.67 16.54 -3.60
C LEU A 927 -20.92 15.65 -3.85
N TRP A 928 -21.07 15.13 -5.05
CA TRP A 928 -22.24 14.38 -5.49
C TRP A 928 -21.81 13.28 -6.47
N GLN A 929 -21.22 12.22 -5.89
CA GLN A 929 -21.01 10.85 -6.43
C GLN A 929 -20.54 10.62 -7.88
#